data_AF-A0A3C0J1L4-F1
#
_entry.id   AF-A0A3C0J1L4-F1
#
_cell.length_a   1.000
_cell.length_b   1.000
_cell.length_c   1.000
_cell.angle_alpha   90.00
_cell.angle_beta   90.00
_cell.angle_gamma   90.00
#
_symmetry.space_group_name_H-M   'P 1'
#
loop_
_entity.id
_entity.type
_entity.pdbx_description
1 polymer ?
#
loop_
_entity_poly.entity_id
_entity_poly.type
_entity_poly.pdbx_seq_one_letter_code
_entity_poly.pdbx_strand_id
1 'polypeptide(L)'
;MTDEGAIRGRWFTDPAQPVSSLVQGQKKAVARGEVFGYVERLTRTGLKIVSFSITDREDSIMCKCFCDPEEPSFGLTEGQWARVRGEVQYDQYAREIVLAVSDIMPDSAPTRHDTSPDKRVELHLHTKMSAMDSVCEVEAAVRQAAAWNHPAVAITDHGVVQSFPEAFAAGEKHGVQIIFGMEGYLVDEITANDCPTHHITILVRNEAGLRDLYTLVSESHLKYFHRHPRIPRARLAQVRSNLLIGSACSAGELFRAALDGASDADLDRIALFYDYLEIMPAANDEFLIRSGRLRGIDDVQAITARIYGIGKRLGIPVAATGDVHFLEPADEAYRRVLMAGQGYDDADHQAPLYYHTTDEMLRDFAYLGEEARREVVIDNPRLIAGRAERIRPVPNQLATPEIEGADEDVRSRTYQRARELYGDPLPQIVQARLAREVSSIIGNGFAVNYDIAAKLVQKSVEDGYPVGSRGSVGSSLVATMCGITEVNPLPPHYLCANCQYSDFEHGAAVESGYDLPDSQCPRCGAKLGKDGQGIPFETFMGFEGDKVPDIDLNFSGEYQSVIHKYAEELFGADHVFRAGTIATIADKTAYGFVKAYCESRNLTLRNAEVARLARGCSGVKRTTGQHPGGVMIVPRGRDVHEFTPVQRPANDRNSDIVTTHFEYKTIHDCLLKLDLLGHDDPTMIKMLEDLTGMRADDVPMDDPATMSIFSGVEALGLDPRESGMAVGTVAVPEFGTKFVRGMLEATRPKSFGELVRISGLSHGTNVWLSNAQDLIESGVARLTDVIACRDDIMNRLISDGLPPKDAFRIMERVRKGKGLADGDDRLMAEHGVPEWYIDSCNKIRYMFPKAHAAAYVTMSFRIAYFKVHRPVEFYAAYFTIRASDFDSSIALMSVEEIMTALRDVNASQDATAREKSLATMMEAAAEAKMRGVAFLPVDIVRSCAAQFAIEEGSLRLPLVSVPSLGDAAAASVVQAREERRFSSILDLRERTRLTRSHIDTLRDTGALDGMPETDQLSLF
;
A
#
# COMPACT_ATOMS: atom_id res chain seq x y z
N MET A 1 31.85 -34.69 -6.75
CA MET A 1 32.75 -34.44 -5.61
C MET A 1 33.12 -32.98 -5.66
N THR A 2 32.51 -32.18 -4.79
CA THR A 2 32.86 -30.79 -4.51
C THR A 2 34.12 -30.76 -3.66
N ASP A 3 35.06 -29.89 -3.98
CA ASP A 3 36.24 -29.65 -3.12
C ASP A 3 35.81 -28.89 -1.85
N GLU A 4 36.52 -29.09 -0.73
CA GLU A 4 36.28 -28.34 0.52
C GLU A 4 36.35 -26.82 0.25
N GLY A 5 35.25 -26.10 0.52
CA GLY A 5 35.13 -24.64 0.34
C GLY A 5 34.48 -24.17 -0.97
N ALA A 6 34.31 -25.05 -1.97
CA ALA A 6 33.58 -24.74 -3.19
C ALA A 6 32.06 -24.75 -2.94
N ILE A 7 31.33 -23.75 -3.45
CA ILE A 7 29.85 -23.79 -3.46
C ILE A 7 29.39 -24.90 -4.42
N ARG A 8 30.04 -25.00 -5.58
CA ARG A 8 29.82 -26.07 -6.56
C ARG A 8 31.06 -26.32 -7.42
N GLY A 9 31.25 -27.57 -7.82
CA GLY A 9 32.31 -27.98 -8.75
C GLY A 9 33.69 -28.07 -8.10
N ARG A 10 34.73 -27.77 -8.88
CA ARG A 10 36.14 -27.80 -8.49
C ARG A 10 36.63 -26.43 -8.08
N TRP A 11 37.47 -26.37 -7.06
CA TRP A 11 38.10 -25.12 -6.64
C TRP A 11 38.93 -24.50 -7.78
N PHE A 12 38.90 -23.17 -7.90
CA PHE A 12 39.69 -22.47 -8.93
C PHE A 12 40.13 -21.06 -8.51
N THR A 13 41.29 -20.64 -9.05
CA THR A 13 41.92 -19.35 -8.78
C THR A 13 42.17 -18.52 -10.03
N ASP A 14 41.63 -18.96 -11.18
CA ASP A 14 41.68 -18.21 -12.43
C ASP A 14 41.14 -16.76 -12.22
N PRO A 15 41.77 -15.72 -12.79
CA PRO A 15 41.31 -14.35 -12.64
C PRO A 15 39.97 -14.15 -13.34
N ALA A 16 39.08 -13.38 -12.70
CA ALA A 16 37.81 -13.00 -13.32
C ALA A 16 38.03 -11.89 -14.36
N GLN A 17 37.36 -12.01 -15.51
CA GLN A 17 37.25 -10.95 -16.50
C GLN A 17 35.95 -10.14 -16.28
N PRO A 18 35.87 -8.88 -16.73
CA PRO A 18 34.65 -8.08 -16.68
C PRO A 18 33.48 -8.78 -17.38
N VAL A 19 32.27 -8.64 -16.84
CA VAL A 19 31.05 -9.24 -17.40
C VAL A 19 30.74 -8.70 -18.81
N SER A 20 31.10 -7.43 -19.06
CA SER A 20 31.00 -6.77 -20.36
C SER A 20 31.92 -7.37 -21.43
N SER A 21 33.02 -8.03 -21.06
CA SER A 21 33.97 -8.65 -22.01
C SER A 21 33.61 -10.09 -22.38
N LEU A 22 32.54 -10.65 -21.81
CA LEU A 22 32.08 -12.00 -22.12
C LEU A 22 31.45 -12.06 -23.51
N VAL A 23 31.97 -12.97 -24.36
CA VAL A 23 31.48 -13.17 -25.73
C VAL A 23 31.10 -14.62 -25.98
N GLN A 24 30.15 -14.85 -26.89
CA GLN A 24 29.69 -16.18 -27.28
C GLN A 24 30.85 -17.07 -27.76
N GLY A 25 30.85 -18.33 -27.33
CA GLY A 25 31.83 -19.35 -27.74
C GLY A 25 33.07 -19.43 -26.86
N GLN A 26 33.17 -18.61 -25.80
CA GLN A 26 34.23 -18.76 -24.79
C GLN A 26 34.03 -20.03 -23.97
N LYS A 27 34.84 -21.06 -24.22
CA LYS A 27 34.75 -22.36 -23.52
C LYS A 27 35.11 -22.34 -22.04
N LYS A 28 35.94 -21.38 -21.61
CA LYS A 28 36.37 -21.21 -20.21
C LYS A 28 36.38 -19.72 -19.87
N ALA A 29 35.22 -19.21 -19.46
CA ALA A 29 35.05 -17.87 -18.93
C ALA A 29 35.00 -17.92 -17.40
N VAL A 30 35.59 -16.91 -16.77
CA VAL A 30 35.53 -16.71 -15.32
C VAL A 30 35.04 -15.29 -15.08
N ALA A 31 33.93 -15.15 -14.37
CA ALA A 31 33.36 -13.87 -13.99
C ALA A 31 33.10 -13.85 -12.49
N ARG A 32 33.05 -12.67 -11.90
CA ARG A 32 32.64 -12.48 -10.50
C ARG A 32 31.57 -11.41 -10.45
N GLY A 33 30.66 -11.52 -9.48
CA GLY A 33 29.64 -10.51 -9.29
C GLY A 33 28.74 -10.78 -8.12
N GLU A 34 27.94 -9.79 -7.79
CA GLU A 34 26.80 -9.90 -6.87
C GLU A 34 25.70 -10.76 -7.50
N VAL A 35 25.24 -11.77 -6.77
CA VAL A 35 24.19 -12.71 -7.20
C VAL A 35 22.80 -12.10 -6.99
N PHE A 36 21.95 -12.24 -8.02
CA PHE A 36 20.54 -11.91 -7.95
C PHE A 36 19.69 -12.81 -8.85
N GLY A 37 18.37 -12.87 -8.63
CA GLY A 37 17.43 -13.65 -9.42
C GLY A 37 17.61 -15.17 -9.30
N TYR A 38 18.00 -15.67 -8.13
CA TYR A 38 18.23 -17.11 -7.91
C TYR A 38 16.92 -17.91 -7.94
N VAL A 39 16.85 -18.90 -8.82
CA VAL A 39 15.67 -19.74 -9.04
C VAL A 39 16.09 -21.18 -9.28
N GLU A 40 15.43 -22.12 -8.58
CA GLU A 40 15.53 -23.56 -8.84
C GLU A 40 14.19 -24.08 -9.38
N ARG A 41 14.23 -24.84 -10.48
CA ARG A 41 13.04 -25.46 -11.09
C ARG A 41 13.33 -26.88 -11.55
N LEU A 42 12.42 -27.80 -11.25
CA LEU A 42 12.42 -29.15 -11.82
C LEU A 42 11.80 -29.12 -13.22
N THR A 43 12.49 -29.70 -14.20
CA THR A 43 11.94 -29.87 -15.55
C THR A 43 10.98 -31.06 -15.61
N ARG A 44 10.12 -31.07 -16.64
CA ARG A 44 9.27 -32.23 -16.96
C ARG A 44 10.08 -33.52 -17.24
N THR A 45 11.37 -33.38 -17.57
CA THR A 45 12.29 -34.50 -17.81
C THR A 45 13.01 -34.98 -16.55
N GLY A 46 12.72 -34.39 -15.38
CA GLY A 46 13.30 -34.78 -14.09
C GLY A 46 14.66 -34.14 -13.76
N LEU A 47 15.21 -33.28 -14.61
CA LEU A 47 16.45 -32.55 -14.33
C LEU A 47 16.14 -31.28 -13.52
N LYS A 48 17.04 -30.91 -12.60
CA LYS A 48 16.94 -29.64 -11.88
C LYS A 48 17.68 -28.56 -12.66
N ILE A 49 17.00 -27.46 -12.99
CA ILE A 49 17.62 -26.26 -13.54
C ILE A 49 17.81 -25.26 -12.41
N VAL A 50 19.04 -24.78 -12.26
CA VAL A 50 19.37 -23.66 -11.39
C VAL A 50 19.75 -22.49 -12.27
N SER A 51 19.07 -21.36 -12.11
CA SER A 51 19.35 -20.11 -12.83
C SER A 51 19.49 -18.97 -11.84
N PHE A 52 20.48 -18.11 -12.07
CA PHE A 52 20.70 -16.88 -11.33
C PHE A 52 21.41 -15.89 -12.24
N SER A 53 21.55 -14.65 -11.84
CA SER A 53 22.33 -13.62 -12.53
C SER A 53 23.46 -13.14 -11.63
N ILE A 54 24.55 -12.69 -12.25
CA ILE A 54 25.63 -11.99 -11.56
C ILE A 54 25.84 -10.62 -12.20
N THR A 55 26.16 -9.62 -11.38
CA THR A 55 26.60 -8.29 -11.83
C THR A 55 27.92 -7.90 -11.19
N ASP A 56 28.86 -7.38 -11.98
CA ASP A 56 30.09 -6.75 -11.48
C ASP A 56 29.88 -5.25 -11.18
N ARG A 57 28.63 -4.78 -11.21
CA ARG A 57 28.18 -3.39 -11.15
C ARG A 57 28.42 -2.56 -12.42
N GLU A 58 29.00 -3.13 -13.47
CA GLU A 58 29.10 -2.47 -14.78
C GLU A 58 28.18 -3.13 -15.81
N ASP A 59 28.10 -4.45 -15.80
CA ASP A 59 27.20 -5.25 -16.64
C ASP A 59 26.67 -6.46 -15.86
N SER A 60 25.76 -7.22 -16.46
CA SER A 60 25.17 -8.41 -15.87
C SER A 60 25.07 -9.55 -16.87
N ILE A 61 25.12 -10.79 -16.37
CA ILE A 61 24.90 -11.98 -17.19
C ILE A 61 24.09 -13.02 -16.43
N MET A 62 23.22 -13.73 -17.15
CA MET A 62 22.52 -14.89 -16.61
C MET A 62 23.46 -16.10 -16.56
N CYS A 63 23.53 -16.70 -15.38
CA CYS A 63 24.18 -17.95 -15.08
C CYS A 63 23.15 -19.09 -15.06
N LYS A 64 23.43 -20.18 -15.76
CA LYS A 64 22.53 -21.32 -15.84
C LYS A 64 23.26 -22.64 -15.66
N CYS A 65 22.62 -23.55 -14.94
CA CYS A 65 23.15 -24.84 -14.62
C CYS A 65 22.08 -25.93 -14.70
N PHE A 66 22.45 -27.11 -15.21
CA PHE A 66 21.67 -28.32 -15.16
C PHE A 66 22.28 -29.27 -14.13
N CYS A 67 21.44 -29.74 -13.22
CA CYS A 67 21.80 -30.53 -12.05
C CYS A 67 20.95 -31.80 -11.99
N ASP A 68 21.49 -32.81 -11.31
CA ASP A 68 20.68 -33.94 -10.87
C ASP A 68 19.66 -33.45 -9.81
N PRO A 69 18.43 -34.00 -9.81
CA PRO A 69 17.38 -33.58 -8.89
C PRO A 69 17.71 -33.83 -7.41
N GLU A 70 18.62 -34.75 -7.12
CA GLU A 70 19.11 -35.03 -5.76
C GLU A 70 20.25 -34.09 -5.30
N GLU A 71 20.80 -33.27 -6.21
CA GLU A 71 21.83 -32.29 -5.83
C GLU A 71 21.22 -31.24 -4.89
N PRO A 72 21.85 -30.93 -3.74
CA PRO A 72 21.33 -29.94 -2.81
C PRO A 72 21.25 -28.54 -3.44
N SER A 73 20.49 -27.65 -2.82
CA SER A 73 20.50 -26.23 -3.19
C SER A 73 21.91 -25.67 -3.03
N PHE A 74 22.31 -24.75 -3.91
CA PHE A 74 23.63 -24.13 -3.83
C PHE A 74 23.76 -23.16 -2.65
N GLY A 75 22.64 -22.82 -1.99
CA GLY A 75 22.63 -21.87 -0.87
C GLY A 75 23.07 -20.46 -1.25
N LEU A 76 23.01 -20.10 -2.54
CA LEU A 76 23.25 -18.74 -3.00
C LEU A 76 22.12 -17.83 -2.54
N THR A 77 22.49 -16.68 -1.98
CA THR A 77 21.54 -15.68 -1.50
C THR A 77 21.65 -14.40 -2.30
N GLU A 78 20.55 -13.66 -2.40
CA GLU A 78 20.53 -12.32 -2.99
C GLU A 78 21.58 -11.41 -2.32
N GLY A 79 22.39 -10.73 -3.12
CA GLY A 79 23.45 -9.83 -2.64
C GLY A 79 24.77 -10.52 -2.31
N GLN A 80 24.84 -11.86 -2.33
CA GLN A 80 26.07 -12.60 -2.13
C GLN A 80 27.01 -12.41 -3.34
N TRP A 81 28.30 -12.20 -3.08
CA TRP A 81 29.30 -12.20 -4.14
C TRP A 81 29.78 -13.63 -4.43
N ALA A 82 29.83 -13.96 -5.71
CA ALA A 82 30.30 -15.26 -6.18
C ALA A 82 31.24 -15.10 -7.35
N ARG A 83 32.18 -16.05 -7.49
CA ARG A 83 32.99 -16.23 -8.67
C ARG A 83 32.53 -17.48 -9.41
N VAL A 84 32.26 -17.32 -10.69
CA VAL A 84 31.60 -18.34 -11.51
C VAL A 84 32.49 -18.67 -12.69
N ARG A 85 32.69 -19.97 -12.94
CA ARG A 85 33.43 -20.47 -14.11
C ARG A 85 32.52 -21.32 -14.98
N GLY A 86 32.59 -21.11 -16.29
CA GLY A 86 31.73 -21.81 -17.23
C GLY A 86 32.02 -21.50 -18.71
N GLU A 87 31.14 -21.99 -19.58
CA GLU A 87 31.14 -21.70 -21.01
C GLU A 87 30.11 -20.61 -21.33
N VAL A 88 30.48 -19.62 -22.16
CA VAL A 88 29.53 -18.59 -22.63
C VAL A 88 28.88 -19.08 -23.91
N GLN A 89 27.58 -19.35 -23.85
CA GLN A 89 26.81 -19.90 -24.97
C GLN A 89 25.51 -19.13 -25.18
N TYR A 90 24.93 -19.22 -26.38
CA TYR A 90 23.62 -18.63 -26.66
C TYR A 90 22.50 -19.56 -26.20
N ASP A 91 21.61 -19.07 -25.34
CA ASP A 91 20.43 -19.83 -24.89
C ASP A 91 19.22 -19.45 -25.74
N GLN A 92 18.61 -20.43 -26.41
CA GLN A 92 17.48 -20.19 -27.32
C GLN A 92 16.19 -19.76 -26.58
N TYR A 93 16.05 -20.14 -25.32
CA TYR A 93 14.89 -19.79 -24.51
C TYR A 93 15.02 -18.38 -23.94
N ALA A 94 16.18 -18.04 -23.39
CA ALA A 94 16.48 -16.68 -22.92
C ALA A 94 16.69 -15.68 -24.08
N ARG A 95 17.00 -16.19 -25.28
CA ARG A 95 17.31 -15.42 -26.50
C ARG A 95 18.48 -14.44 -26.32
N GLU A 96 19.47 -14.85 -25.54
CA GLU A 96 20.68 -14.09 -25.25
C GLU A 96 21.84 -15.02 -24.88
N ILE A 97 23.03 -14.45 -24.71
CA ILE A 97 24.17 -15.22 -24.19
C ILE A 97 24.02 -15.44 -22.68
N VAL A 98 24.36 -16.64 -22.24
CA VAL A 98 24.35 -17.06 -20.82
C VAL A 98 25.68 -17.71 -20.47
N LEU A 99 26.04 -17.65 -19.19
CA LEU A 99 27.17 -18.39 -18.64
C LEU A 99 26.68 -19.78 -18.16
N ALA A 100 27.01 -20.83 -18.90
CA ALA A 100 26.75 -22.21 -18.53
C ALA A 100 27.72 -22.65 -17.43
N VAL A 101 27.24 -22.69 -16.20
CA VAL A 101 28.08 -22.76 -14.99
C VAL A 101 28.57 -24.18 -14.73
N SER A 102 29.88 -24.32 -14.63
CA SER A 102 30.55 -25.54 -14.17
C SER A 102 30.93 -25.47 -12.70
N ASP A 103 31.47 -24.33 -12.26
CA ASP A 103 32.01 -24.17 -10.90
C ASP A 103 31.59 -22.82 -10.29
N ILE A 104 31.34 -22.80 -8.98
CA ILE A 104 30.93 -21.61 -8.21
C ILE A 104 31.75 -21.55 -6.93
N MET A 105 32.48 -20.45 -6.73
CA MET A 105 33.22 -20.15 -5.51
C MET A 105 32.60 -18.97 -4.77
N PRO A 106 32.69 -18.91 -3.43
CA PRO A 106 32.40 -17.69 -2.70
C PRO A 106 33.38 -16.59 -3.12
N ASP A 107 32.90 -15.35 -3.22
CA ASP A 107 33.74 -14.17 -3.38
C ASP A 107 33.25 -13.07 -2.43
N SER A 108 33.96 -11.94 -2.37
CA SER A 108 33.60 -10.79 -1.53
C SER A 108 33.31 -9.58 -2.39
N ALA A 109 32.51 -8.64 -1.88
CA ALA A 109 32.28 -7.39 -2.57
C ALA A 109 33.59 -6.59 -2.70
N PRO A 110 33.86 -5.92 -3.83
CA PRO A 110 34.84 -4.85 -3.85
C PRO A 110 34.35 -3.77 -2.87
N THR A 111 35.18 -3.42 -1.89
CA THR A 111 34.81 -2.46 -0.84
C THR A 111 35.75 -1.26 -0.89
N ARG A 112 35.16 -0.07 -0.78
CA ARG A 112 35.91 1.16 -0.54
C ARG A 112 36.18 1.29 0.95
N HIS A 113 37.43 1.62 1.28
CA HIS A 113 37.88 1.79 2.66
C HIS A 113 38.20 3.25 2.92
N ASP A 114 37.71 3.77 4.04
CA ASP A 114 38.19 5.04 4.59
C ASP A 114 39.39 4.75 5.51
N THR A 115 40.57 5.12 5.05
CA THR A 115 41.85 4.90 5.72
C THR A 115 42.37 6.10 6.50
N SER A 116 41.72 7.26 6.37
CA SER A 116 42.09 8.49 7.09
C SER A 116 42.07 8.25 8.62
N PRO A 117 43.09 8.71 9.37
CA PRO A 117 43.09 8.56 10.83
C PRO A 117 41.95 9.34 11.50
N ASP A 118 41.66 10.53 10.98
CA ASP A 118 40.54 11.37 11.42
C ASP A 118 39.38 11.27 10.43
N LYS A 119 38.15 11.13 10.93
CA LYS A 119 36.98 10.87 10.08
C LYS A 119 36.13 12.11 9.86
N ARG A 120 35.68 12.31 8.61
CA ARG A 120 34.73 13.37 8.24
C ARG A 120 33.31 13.07 8.76
N VAL A 121 32.42 14.05 8.58
CA VAL A 121 30.97 13.90 8.69
C VAL A 121 30.35 14.37 7.38
N GLU A 122 29.42 13.59 6.83
CA GLU A 122 28.61 14.05 5.70
C GLU A 122 27.44 14.90 6.20
N LEU A 123 27.28 16.09 5.63
CA LEU A 123 26.25 17.05 6.01
C LEU A 123 25.20 17.29 4.93
N HIS A 124 25.37 16.71 3.74
CA HIS A 124 24.45 16.87 2.61
C HIS A 124 24.28 15.53 1.87
N LEU A 125 23.17 14.84 2.13
CA LEU A 125 22.86 13.52 1.59
C LEU A 125 21.37 13.35 1.31
N HIS A 126 21.08 12.91 0.11
CA HIS A 126 19.76 12.61 -0.42
C HIS A 126 19.52 11.10 -0.41
N THR A 127 18.36 10.68 0.05
CA THR A 127 17.90 9.30 0.06
C THR A 127 16.91 9.06 -1.07
N LYS A 128 16.43 7.81 -1.22
CA LYS A 128 15.31 7.48 -2.11
C LYS A 128 14.03 8.32 -1.89
N MET A 129 13.91 9.07 -0.80
CA MET A 129 12.80 9.98 -0.54
C MET A 129 12.95 11.35 -1.24
N SER A 130 14.12 11.67 -1.77
CA SER A 130 14.29 12.74 -2.77
C SER A 130 13.72 12.28 -4.11
N ALA A 131 12.48 12.70 -4.37
CA ALA A 131 11.61 12.08 -5.37
C ALA A 131 12.22 12.09 -6.77
N MET A 132 12.30 10.90 -7.39
CA MET A 132 12.82 10.67 -8.73
C MET A 132 14.27 11.13 -8.95
N ASP A 133 15.06 11.33 -7.89
CA ASP A 133 16.41 11.89 -8.00
C ASP A 133 17.47 10.97 -7.39
N SER A 134 17.41 10.72 -6.08
CA SER A 134 18.40 9.86 -5.41
C SER A 134 17.97 8.39 -5.39
N VAL A 135 18.95 7.51 -5.51
CA VAL A 135 18.81 6.04 -5.40
C VAL A 135 19.44 5.49 -4.12
N CYS A 136 19.93 6.37 -3.24
CA CYS A 136 20.61 6.02 -2.00
C CYS A 136 19.62 5.49 -0.95
N GLU A 137 19.79 4.23 -0.55
CA GLU A 137 19.04 3.66 0.58
C GLU A 137 19.58 4.18 1.90
N VAL A 138 18.69 4.71 2.76
CA VAL A 138 19.10 5.40 3.99
C VAL A 138 19.79 4.47 4.99
N GLU A 139 19.29 3.25 5.20
CA GLU A 139 19.96 2.26 6.05
C GLU A 139 21.35 1.91 5.51
N ALA A 140 21.49 1.81 4.18
CA ALA A 140 22.77 1.48 3.56
C ALA A 140 23.78 2.64 3.68
N ALA A 141 23.33 3.91 3.59
CA ALA A 141 24.17 5.08 3.87
C ALA A 141 24.66 5.12 5.32
N VAL A 142 23.78 4.88 6.28
CA VAL A 142 24.13 4.86 7.71
C VAL A 142 25.08 3.70 8.02
N ARG A 143 24.83 2.51 7.45
CA ARG A 143 25.72 1.36 7.57
C ARG A 143 27.10 1.63 6.96
N GLN A 144 27.16 2.36 5.84
CA GLN A 144 28.42 2.76 5.21
C GLN A 144 29.19 3.75 6.08
N ALA A 145 28.51 4.75 6.65
CA ALA A 145 29.09 5.68 7.60
C ALA A 145 29.68 4.93 8.82
N ALA A 146 28.95 3.93 9.35
CA ALA A 146 29.44 3.08 10.43
C ALA A 146 30.68 2.28 10.02
N ALA A 147 30.67 1.67 8.84
CA ALA A 147 31.81 0.90 8.32
C ALA A 147 33.07 1.77 8.12
N TRP A 148 32.91 3.06 7.82
CA TRP A 148 34.00 4.04 7.73
C TRP A 148 34.31 4.75 9.05
N ASN A 149 33.62 4.41 10.15
CA ASN A 149 33.75 5.05 11.46
C ASN A 149 33.46 6.57 11.42
N HIS A 150 32.61 7.03 10.50
CA HIS A 150 32.10 8.40 10.54
C HIS A 150 31.23 8.57 11.79
N PRO A 151 31.45 9.61 12.61
CA PRO A 151 30.76 9.73 13.90
C PRO A 151 29.28 10.14 13.75
N ALA A 152 28.93 10.75 12.61
CA ALA A 152 27.58 11.18 12.28
C ALA A 152 27.35 11.22 10.76
N VAL A 153 26.09 11.27 10.35
CA VAL A 153 25.66 11.50 8.97
C VAL A 153 24.37 12.33 8.97
N ALA A 154 24.30 13.36 8.12
CA ALA A 154 23.08 14.13 7.92
C ALA A 154 22.20 13.53 6.83
N ILE A 155 20.88 13.69 6.98
CA ILE A 155 19.88 13.30 5.99
C ILE A 155 19.12 14.56 5.57
N THR A 156 19.24 14.96 4.31
CA THR A 156 18.82 16.28 3.81
C THR A 156 18.03 16.17 2.50
N ASP A 157 16.99 15.33 2.49
CA ASP A 157 16.16 15.12 1.31
C ASP A 157 15.51 16.41 0.77
N HIS A 158 15.25 16.46 -0.54
CA HIS A 158 14.67 17.64 -1.21
C HIS A 158 13.23 17.92 -0.73
N GLY A 159 13.08 19.00 0.04
CA GLY A 159 11.80 19.52 0.50
C GLY A 159 11.00 18.60 1.41
N VAL A 160 11.56 17.46 1.84
CA VAL A 160 10.85 16.43 2.60
C VAL A 160 11.76 15.81 3.68
N VAL A 161 11.12 15.15 4.65
CA VAL A 161 11.79 14.50 5.78
C VAL A 161 11.39 13.02 5.96
N GLN A 162 10.86 12.38 4.91
CA GLN A 162 10.20 11.06 4.95
C GLN A 162 11.12 9.91 5.37
N SER A 163 12.43 10.05 5.20
CA SER A 163 13.45 9.08 5.56
C SER A 163 13.81 9.09 7.06
N PHE A 164 13.39 10.11 7.82
CA PHE A 164 13.81 10.30 9.22
C PHE A 164 13.57 9.08 10.13
N PRO A 165 12.40 8.43 10.11
CA PRO A 165 12.16 7.30 11.01
C PRO A 165 13.06 6.11 10.73
N GLU A 166 13.28 5.81 9.44
CA GLU A 166 14.18 4.74 9.00
C GLU A 166 15.64 5.09 9.29
N ALA A 167 16.03 6.35 9.06
CA ALA A 167 17.35 6.86 9.42
C ALA A 167 17.62 6.70 10.91
N PHE A 168 16.67 7.08 11.78
CA PHE A 168 16.79 6.92 13.22
C PHE A 168 16.97 5.46 13.63
N ALA A 169 16.14 4.56 13.10
CA ALA A 169 16.25 3.13 13.36
C ALA A 169 17.61 2.56 12.91
N ALA A 170 18.11 2.97 11.75
CA ALA A 170 19.42 2.58 11.25
C ALA A 170 20.56 3.15 12.12
N GLY A 171 20.45 4.40 12.57
CA GLY A 171 21.40 5.06 13.46
C GLY A 171 21.54 4.33 14.80
N GLU A 172 20.41 3.97 15.42
CA GLU A 172 20.39 3.18 16.65
C GLU A 172 20.99 1.78 16.45
N LYS A 173 20.65 1.12 15.33
CA LYS A 173 21.17 -0.22 14.99
C LYS A 173 22.68 -0.23 14.76
N HIS A 174 23.23 0.80 14.13
CA HIS A 174 24.63 0.86 13.71
C HIS A 174 25.52 1.76 14.58
N GLY A 175 24.95 2.45 15.59
CA GLY A 175 25.69 3.32 16.51
C GLY A 175 26.19 4.62 15.89
N VAL A 176 25.53 5.12 14.83
CA VAL A 176 25.89 6.37 14.13
C VAL A 176 24.89 7.46 14.49
N GLN A 177 25.37 8.66 14.84
CA GLN A 177 24.48 9.80 15.07
C GLN A 177 23.84 10.26 13.75
N ILE A 178 22.52 10.37 13.74
CA ILE A 178 21.79 10.95 12.63
C ILE A 178 21.60 12.44 12.89
N ILE A 179 21.93 13.27 11.90
CA ILE A 179 21.62 14.69 11.89
C ILE A 179 20.42 14.88 10.97
N PHE A 180 19.26 15.13 11.56
CA PHE A 180 18.03 15.33 10.81
C PHE A 180 18.07 16.67 10.08
N GLY A 181 17.72 16.69 8.80
CA GLY A 181 17.69 17.90 8.03
C GLY A 181 16.84 17.80 6.76
N MET A 182 16.91 18.84 5.95
CA MET A 182 16.20 18.95 4.68
C MET A 182 16.96 19.91 3.78
N GLU A 183 17.06 19.61 2.50
CA GLU A 183 17.41 20.63 1.51
C GLU A 183 16.11 21.33 1.05
N GLY A 184 15.94 22.58 1.45
CA GLY A 184 14.74 23.37 1.19
C GLY A 184 14.85 24.25 -0.06
N TYR A 185 13.71 24.77 -0.51
CA TYR A 185 13.63 25.74 -1.61
C TYR A 185 13.34 27.14 -1.08
N LEU A 186 14.39 27.91 -0.79
CA LEU A 186 14.31 29.27 -0.27
C LEU A 186 13.81 30.26 -1.32
N VAL A 187 12.92 31.16 -0.90
CA VAL A 187 12.48 32.33 -1.67
C VAL A 187 12.51 33.58 -0.80
N ASP A 188 12.91 34.73 -1.34
CA ASP A 188 12.91 35.98 -0.58
C ASP A 188 11.47 36.45 -0.29
N GLU A 189 10.69 36.65 -1.36
CA GLU A 189 9.28 37.02 -1.30
C GLU A 189 8.50 36.26 -2.39
N ILE A 190 7.29 35.81 -2.04
CA ILE A 190 6.38 35.19 -3.02
C ILE A 190 5.59 36.30 -3.71
N THR A 191 6.20 36.88 -4.75
CA THR A 191 5.58 37.94 -5.56
C THR A 191 4.84 37.39 -6.78
N ALA A 192 5.21 36.19 -7.25
CA ALA A 192 4.61 35.49 -8.37
C ALA A 192 4.76 33.96 -8.22
N ASN A 193 4.03 33.19 -9.05
CA ASN A 193 4.12 31.73 -9.07
C ASN A 193 5.52 31.23 -9.47
N ASP A 194 6.19 31.89 -10.41
CA ASP A 194 7.52 31.51 -10.92
C ASP A 194 8.67 32.34 -10.32
N CYS A 195 8.60 32.67 -9.03
CA CYS A 195 9.69 33.39 -8.37
C CYS A 195 10.99 32.54 -8.33
N PRO A 196 12.18 33.17 -8.42
CA PRO A 196 13.45 32.48 -8.25
C PRO A 196 13.50 31.70 -6.93
N THR A 197 14.01 30.48 -6.98
CA THR A 197 14.20 29.61 -5.82
C THR A 197 15.67 29.24 -5.68
N HIS A 198 16.15 29.20 -4.44
CA HIS A 198 17.51 28.79 -4.10
C HIS A 198 17.47 27.58 -3.19
N HIS A 199 18.41 26.65 -3.37
CA HIS A 199 18.56 25.57 -2.42
C HIS A 199 19.15 26.10 -1.11
N ILE A 200 18.78 25.47 0.00
CA ILE A 200 19.26 25.79 1.35
C ILE A 200 19.29 24.52 2.20
N THR A 201 20.40 24.26 2.87
CA THR A 201 20.50 23.10 3.77
C THR A 201 20.02 23.52 5.15
N ILE A 202 19.06 22.78 5.72
CA ILE A 202 18.50 23.05 7.04
C ILE A 202 18.76 21.82 7.90
N LEU A 203 19.58 21.97 8.95
CA LEU A 203 19.84 20.90 9.92
C LEU A 203 19.15 21.22 11.25
N VAL A 204 18.58 20.20 11.88
CA VAL A 204 17.92 20.30 13.18
C VAL A 204 18.97 20.37 14.27
N ARG A 205 18.87 21.39 15.13
CA ARG A 205 19.78 21.56 16.27
C ARG A 205 19.31 20.79 17.50
N ASN A 206 18.01 20.84 17.80
CA ASN A 206 17.40 20.33 19.03
C ASN A 206 15.93 19.92 18.79
N GLU A 207 15.25 19.43 19.84
CA GLU A 207 13.86 18.96 19.71
C GLU A 207 12.88 20.06 19.26
N ALA A 208 13.06 21.31 19.70
CA ALA A 208 12.26 22.42 19.21
C ALA A 208 12.47 22.66 17.71
N GLY A 209 13.71 22.53 17.24
CA GLY A 209 14.08 22.63 15.83
C GLY A 209 13.45 21.54 14.96
N LEU A 210 13.24 20.34 15.51
CA LEU A 210 12.54 19.27 14.80
C LEU A 210 11.09 19.66 14.52
N ARG A 211 10.40 20.19 15.54
CA ARG A 211 9.02 20.67 15.40
C ARG A 211 8.93 21.84 14.43
N ASP A 212 9.86 22.80 14.54
CA ASP A 212 9.96 23.92 13.61
C ASP A 212 10.20 23.45 12.16
N LEU A 213 11.06 22.45 11.95
CA LEU A 213 11.29 21.86 10.64
C LEU A 213 10.02 21.19 10.10
N TYR A 214 9.29 20.45 10.94
CA TYR A 214 8.02 19.83 10.54
C TYR A 214 6.99 20.89 10.15
N THR A 215 6.89 21.99 10.90
CA THR A 215 6.03 23.12 10.52
C THR A 215 6.47 23.74 9.19
N LEU A 216 7.77 23.94 8.96
CA LEU A 216 8.29 24.49 7.69
C LEU A 216 7.96 23.58 6.50
N VAL A 217 8.11 22.26 6.64
CA VAL A 217 7.70 21.27 5.63
C VAL A 217 6.20 21.38 5.37
N SER A 218 5.39 21.49 6.41
CA SER A 218 3.94 21.61 6.24
C SER A 218 3.52 22.87 5.54
N GLU A 219 4.06 24.02 5.92
CA GLU A 219 3.74 25.28 5.26
C GLU A 219 4.23 25.32 3.81
N SER A 220 5.38 24.71 3.52
CA SER A 220 5.93 24.65 2.16
C SER A 220 5.08 23.78 1.23
N HIS A 221 4.47 22.71 1.74
CA HIS A 221 3.55 21.83 1.00
C HIS A 221 2.09 22.31 0.96
N LEU A 222 1.62 23.06 1.97
CA LEU A 222 0.23 23.49 2.08
C LEU A 222 -0.01 24.92 1.58
N LYS A 223 0.83 25.86 2.01
CA LYS A 223 0.63 27.31 1.79
C LYS A 223 1.45 27.84 0.61
N TYR A 224 2.70 27.39 0.49
CA TYR A 224 3.68 27.98 -0.41
C TYR A 224 4.05 27.11 -1.62
N PHE A 225 3.39 25.96 -1.77
CA PHE A 225 3.65 25.02 -2.85
C PHE A 225 3.34 25.60 -4.23
N HIS A 226 4.22 25.34 -5.20
CA HIS A 226 3.96 25.59 -6.62
C HIS A 226 4.47 24.43 -7.47
N ARG A 227 5.71 24.48 -7.96
CA ARG A 227 6.42 23.33 -8.56
C ARG A 227 7.19 22.55 -7.50
N HIS A 228 7.72 23.30 -6.52
CA HIS A 228 8.47 22.79 -5.38
C HIS A 228 7.86 23.32 -4.07
N PRO A 229 8.08 22.64 -2.94
CA PRO A 229 7.69 23.12 -1.62
C PRO A 229 8.61 24.28 -1.18
N ARG A 230 8.16 25.52 -1.36
CA ARG A 230 8.97 26.74 -1.14
C ARG A 230 8.89 27.24 0.30
N ILE A 231 9.96 27.87 0.77
CA ILE A 231 10.09 28.43 2.11
C ILE A 231 10.45 29.91 2.01
N PRO A 232 9.57 30.83 2.44
CA PRO A 232 9.92 32.25 2.54
C PRO A 232 11.05 32.49 3.55
N ARG A 233 12.05 33.30 3.17
CA ARG A 233 13.19 33.64 4.05
C ARG A 233 12.74 34.25 5.37
N ALA A 234 11.73 35.13 5.32
CA ALA A 234 11.15 35.74 6.51
C ALA A 234 10.56 34.70 7.47
N ARG A 235 9.96 33.62 6.94
CA ARG A 235 9.41 32.54 7.76
C ARG A 235 10.53 31.69 8.38
N LEU A 236 11.55 31.33 7.61
CA LEU A 236 12.73 30.61 8.12
C LEU A 236 13.45 31.41 9.21
N ALA A 237 13.59 32.73 9.04
CA ALA A 237 14.24 33.60 10.01
C ALA A 237 13.59 33.59 11.40
N GLN A 238 12.27 33.34 11.48
CA GLN A 238 11.54 33.31 12.76
C GLN A 238 11.88 32.09 13.64
N VAL A 239 12.29 30.97 13.04
CA VAL A 239 12.57 29.69 13.74
C VAL A 239 14.05 29.30 13.69
N ARG A 240 14.87 30.15 13.08
CA ARG A 240 16.29 29.89 12.81
C ARG A 240 17.10 29.50 14.05
N SER A 241 16.80 30.05 15.23
CA SER A 241 17.57 29.79 16.45
C SER A 241 17.67 28.30 16.83
N ASN A 242 16.71 27.51 16.37
CA ASN A 242 16.61 26.06 16.63
C ASN A 242 17.16 25.21 15.47
N LEU A 243 17.69 25.85 14.42
CA LEU A 243 18.18 25.21 13.21
C LEU A 243 19.64 25.62 12.95
N LEU A 244 20.33 24.88 12.10
CA LEU A 244 21.63 25.25 11.54
C LEU A 244 21.47 25.35 10.02
N ILE A 245 21.82 26.49 9.46
CA ILE A 245 21.53 26.84 8.06
C ILE A 245 22.81 26.84 7.22
N GLY A 246 22.87 25.95 6.23
CA GLY A 246 23.95 25.80 5.26
C GLY A 246 23.65 26.46 3.92
N SER A 247 24.68 26.87 3.19
CA SER A 247 24.53 27.56 1.91
C SER A 247 24.18 26.67 0.70
N ALA A 248 24.09 25.34 0.91
CA ALA A 248 23.75 24.32 -0.08
C ALA A 248 24.71 24.22 -1.29
N CYS A 249 24.23 23.60 -2.37
CA CYS A 249 24.98 23.28 -3.59
C CYS A 249 25.12 24.49 -4.55
N SER A 250 25.50 24.23 -5.81
CA SER A 250 25.55 25.27 -6.85
C SER A 250 24.19 25.85 -7.23
N ALA A 251 23.09 25.26 -6.78
CA ALA A 251 21.75 25.86 -6.83
C ALA A 251 21.47 26.82 -5.64
N GLY A 252 22.34 26.86 -4.64
CA GLY A 252 22.29 27.77 -3.50
C GLY A 252 22.54 29.23 -3.87
N GLU A 253 22.05 30.13 -3.03
CA GLU A 253 22.12 31.58 -3.27
C GLU A 253 23.57 32.10 -3.35
N LEU A 254 24.43 31.67 -2.41
CA LEU A 254 25.80 32.16 -2.32
C LEU A 254 26.65 31.73 -3.52
N PHE A 255 26.57 30.45 -3.90
CA PHE A 255 27.33 29.92 -5.04
C PHE A 255 26.87 30.57 -6.35
N ARG A 256 25.55 30.68 -6.58
CA ARG A 256 25.02 31.37 -7.77
C ARG A 256 25.47 32.82 -7.84
N ALA A 257 25.41 33.56 -6.73
CA ALA A 257 25.89 34.94 -6.69
C ALA A 257 27.39 35.04 -6.99
N ALA A 258 28.21 34.10 -6.49
CA ALA A 258 29.64 34.07 -6.78
C ALA A 258 29.93 33.74 -8.26
N LEU A 259 29.16 32.80 -8.84
CA LEU A 259 29.21 32.42 -10.25
C LEU A 259 28.80 33.58 -11.17
N ASP A 260 27.80 34.36 -10.78
CA ASP A 260 27.30 35.52 -11.53
C ASP A 260 28.16 36.79 -11.33
N GLY A 261 29.29 36.68 -10.63
CA GLY A 261 30.25 37.76 -10.48
C GLY A 261 29.83 38.86 -9.50
N ALA A 262 28.99 38.54 -8.51
CA ALA A 262 28.60 39.49 -7.46
C ALA A 262 29.83 40.05 -6.71
N SER A 263 29.68 41.26 -6.16
CA SER A 263 30.74 41.93 -5.41
C SER A 263 31.04 41.22 -4.09
N ASP A 264 32.25 41.37 -3.54
CA ASP A 264 32.59 40.78 -2.23
C ASP A 264 31.68 41.31 -1.10
N ALA A 265 31.20 42.55 -1.20
CA ALA A 265 30.26 43.12 -0.23
C ALA A 265 28.88 42.43 -0.30
N ASP A 266 28.40 42.10 -1.51
CA ASP A 266 27.14 41.39 -1.70
C ASP A 266 27.26 39.93 -1.22
N LEU A 267 28.37 39.28 -1.53
CA LEU A 267 28.65 37.92 -1.06
C LEU A 267 28.77 37.86 0.46
N ASP A 268 29.42 38.84 1.10
CA ASP A 268 29.48 38.93 2.56
C ASP A 268 28.09 39.09 3.16
N ARG A 269 27.25 39.96 2.57
CA ARG A 269 25.85 40.14 3.01
C ARG A 269 25.04 38.85 2.91
N ILE A 270 25.20 38.10 1.81
CA ILE A 270 24.53 36.81 1.62
C ILE A 270 25.06 35.78 2.63
N ALA A 271 26.38 35.66 2.78
CA ALA A 271 27.04 34.69 3.65
C ALA A 271 26.65 34.86 5.13
N LEU A 272 26.41 36.09 5.61
CA LEU A 272 25.96 36.36 6.97
C LEU A 272 24.59 35.75 7.32
N PHE A 273 23.80 35.33 6.32
CA PHE A 273 22.59 34.56 6.55
C PHE A 273 22.86 33.07 6.81
N TYR A 274 24.08 32.56 6.80
CA TYR A 274 24.35 31.13 6.96
C TYR A 274 25.16 30.85 8.22
N ASP A 275 24.85 29.76 8.92
CA ASP A 275 25.59 29.33 10.12
C ASP A 275 26.86 28.55 9.75
N TYR A 276 26.89 28.01 8.52
CA TYR A 276 28.06 27.45 7.86
C TYR A 276 27.93 27.60 6.33
N LEU A 277 29.06 27.67 5.64
CA LEU A 277 29.12 27.74 4.18
C LEU A 277 29.50 26.37 3.63
N GLU A 278 28.86 25.97 2.54
CA GLU A 278 29.11 24.70 1.87
C GLU A 278 29.98 24.88 0.64
N ILE A 279 30.88 23.93 0.45
CA ILE A 279 31.69 23.78 -0.75
C ILE A 279 31.67 22.30 -1.15
N MET A 280 31.74 22.01 -2.44
CA MET A 280 31.59 20.64 -2.97
C MET A 280 32.80 20.26 -3.82
N PRO A 281 33.07 18.95 -4.01
CA PRO A 281 34.06 18.50 -4.98
C PRO A 281 33.82 19.15 -6.34
N ALA A 282 34.87 19.66 -6.99
CA ALA A 282 34.71 20.43 -8.23
C ALA A 282 34.06 19.61 -9.37
N ALA A 283 34.16 18.28 -9.30
CA ALA A 283 33.51 17.35 -10.22
C ALA A 283 31.97 17.43 -10.17
N ASN A 284 31.38 17.83 -9.03
CA ASN A 284 29.93 17.99 -8.88
C ASN A 284 29.37 19.08 -9.82
N ASP A 285 30.19 20.08 -10.16
CA ASP A 285 29.79 21.25 -10.93
C ASP A 285 30.28 21.22 -12.39
N GLU A 286 30.75 20.08 -12.89
CA GLU A 286 31.22 19.94 -14.29
C GLU A 286 30.15 20.28 -15.33
N PHE A 287 28.86 20.17 -14.97
CA PHE A 287 27.76 20.60 -15.84
C PHE A 287 27.78 22.11 -16.15
N LEU A 288 28.36 22.94 -15.26
CA LEU A 288 28.55 24.37 -15.51
C LEU A 288 29.61 24.64 -16.60
N ILE A 289 30.59 23.74 -16.72
CA ILE A 289 31.60 23.78 -17.78
C ILE A 289 30.93 23.34 -19.10
N ARG A 290 30.17 22.24 -19.09
CA ARG A 290 29.47 21.72 -20.28
C ARG A 290 28.43 22.70 -20.84
N SER A 291 27.73 23.41 -19.95
CA SER A 291 26.76 24.45 -20.34
C SER A 291 27.41 25.77 -20.79
N GLY A 292 28.75 25.87 -20.70
CA GLY A 292 29.51 27.06 -21.12
C GLY A 292 29.48 28.23 -20.14
N ARG A 293 28.96 28.03 -18.92
CA ARG A 293 29.00 29.07 -17.87
C ARG A 293 30.40 29.25 -17.27
N LEU A 294 31.21 28.19 -17.27
CA LEU A 294 32.60 28.18 -16.81
C LEU A 294 33.52 27.61 -17.90
N ARG A 295 34.82 27.94 -17.86
CA ARG A 295 35.79 27.54 -18.90
C ARG A 295 36.49 26.22 -18.58
N GLY A 296 36.57 25.87 -17.30
CA GLY A 296 37.24 24.66 -16.84
C GLY A 296 37.17 24.48 -15.33
N ILE A 297 37.75 23.40 -14.84
CA ILE A 297 37.71 23.01 -13.42
C ILE A 297 38.35 24.06 -12.50
N ASP A 298 39.36 24.77 -12.99
CA ASP A 298 40.04 25.84 -12.25
C ASP A 298 39.09 26.99 -11.89
N ASP A 299 38.07 27.27 -12.72
CA ASP A 299 37.09 28.30 -12.41
C ASP A 299 36.17 27.88 -11.24
N VAL A 300 35.79 26.58 -11.17
CA VAL A 300 35.02 26.01 -10.04
C VAL A 300 35.84 26.07 -8.75
N GLN A 301 37.12 25.69 -8.83
CA GLN A 301 38.05 25.77 -7.71
C GLN A 301 38.27 27.21 -7.25
N ALA A 302 38.32 28.18 -8.16
CA ALA A 302 38.44 29.60 -7.83
C ALA A 302 37.19 30.13 -7.09
N ILE A 303 35.98 29.75 -7.52
CA ILE A 303 34.74 30.08 -6.80
C ILE A 303 34.77 29.47 -5.40
N THR A 304 35.15 28.20 -5.28
CA THR A 304 35.25 27.49 -4.00
C THR A 304 36.25 28.16 -3.06
N ALA A 305 37.45 28.50 -3.55
CA ALA A 305 38.45 29.21 -2.78
C ALA A 305 37.97 30.61 -2.34
N ARG A 306 37.15 31.28 -3.17
CA ARG A 306 36.53 32.57 -2.83
C ARG A 306 35.52 32.41 -1.70
N ILE A 307 34.65 31.39 -1.74
CA ILE A 307 33.71 31.06 -0.65
C ILE A 307 34.46 30.73 0.64
N TYR A 308 35.52 29.93 0.56
CA TYR A 308 36.39 29.66 1.71
C TYR A 308 36.98 30.95 2.31
N GLY A 309 37.49 31.85 1.46
CA GLY A 309 38.01 33.15 1.89
C GLY A 309 36.97 34.04 2.58
N ILE A 310 35.71 34.02 2.10
CA ILE A 310 34.58 34.71 2.75
C ILE A 310 34.34 34.13 4.15
N GLY A 311 34.28 32.81 4.27
CA GLY A 311 34.09 32.14 5.56
C GLY A 311 35.18 32.51 6.58
N LYS A 312 36.45 32.50 6.18
CA LYS A 312 37.56 32.93 7.05
C LYS A 312 37.47 34.40 7.45
N ARG A 313 37.10 35.29 6.52
CA ARG A 313 36.96 36.74 6.78
C ARG A 313 35.83 37.03 7.77
N LEU A 314 34.71 36.33 7.65
CA LEU A 314 33.52 36.55 8.48
C LEU A 314 33.47 35.69 9.75
N GLY A 315 34.39 34.72 9.90
CA GLY A 315 34.38 33.78 11.01
C GLY A 315 33.27 32.72 10.93
N ILE A 316 32.81 32.41 9.72
CA ILE A 316 31.78 31.41 9.46
C ILE A 316 32.46 30.09 9.05
N PRO A 317 32.16 28.95 9.70
CA PRO A 317 32.72 27.65 9.32
C PRO A 317 32.41 27.30 7.87
N VAL A 318 33.39 26.78 7.15
CA VAL A 318 33.23 26.30 5.77
C VAL A 318 33.37 24.79 5.78
N ALA A 319 32.38 24.06 5.26
CA ALA A 319 32.31 22.61 5.30
C ALA A 319 32.26 22.04 3.88
N ALA A 320 33.10 21.05 3.61
CA ALA A 320 33.04 20.25 2.41
C ALA A 320 31.90 19.22 2.52
N THR A 321 30.93 19.28 1.62
CA THR A 321 29.77 18.37 1.59
C THR A 321 29.71 17.61 0.28
N GLY A 322 29.12 16.41 0.30
CA GLY A 322 29.14 15.48 -0.83
C GLY A 322 28.01 15.64 -1.83
N ASP A 323 26.88 16.20 -1.41
CA ASP A 323 25.63 16.21 -2.17
C ASP A 323 25.22 14.80 -2.63
N VAL A 324 25.27 13.85 -1.69
CA VAL A 324 25.27 12.42 -2.00
C VAL A 324 23.90 11.97 -2.51
N HIS A 325 23.84 11.34 -3.68
CA HIS A 325 22.62 10.80 -4.30
C HIS A 325 22.66 9.28 -4.52
N PHE A 326 23.83 8.67 -4.34
CA PHE A 326 24.04 7.23 -4.45
C PHE A 326 25.26 6.80 -3.62
N LEU A 327 25.40 5.51 -3.30
CA LEU A 327 26.45 5.06 -2.38
C LEU A 327 27.78 4.84 -3.09
N GLU A 328 27.73 4.13 -4.21
CA GLU A 328 28.91 3.72 -4.95
C GLU A 328 28.97 4.41 -6.30
N PRO A 329 30.16 4.66 -6.86
CA PRO A 329 30.28 5.30 -8.17
C PRO A 329 29.45 4.62 -9.27
N ALA A 330 29.36 3.29 -9.24
CA ALA A 330 28.62 2.50 -10.23
C ALA A 330 27.08 2.59 -10.09
N ASP A 331 26.58 3.08 -8.96
CA ASP A 331 25.14 3.26 -8.73
C ASP A 331 24.58 4.47 -9.51
N GLU A 332 25.46 5.30 -10.08
CA GLU A 332 25.08 6.37 -11.01
C GLU A 332 24.16 5.86 -12.13
N ALA A 333 24.41 4.62 -12.61
CA ALA A 333 23.64 4.01 -13.68
C ALA A 333 22.12 3.97 -13.39
N TYR A 334 21.72 3.84 -12.12
CA TYR A 334 20.31 3.84 -11.74
C TYR A 334 19.72 5.25 -11.80
N ARG A 335 20.41 6.24 -11.24
CA ARG A 335 19.99 7.65 -11.29
C ARG A 335 19.92 8.16 -12.72
N ARG A 336 20.87 7.77 -13.58
CA ARG A 336 20.87 8.10 -15.01
C ARG A 336 19.58 7.67 -15.71
N VAL A 337 19.10 6.46 -15.42
CA VAL A 337 17.82 5.96 -15.96
C VAL A 337 16.64 6.81 -15.48
N LEU A 338 16.63 7.21 -14.20
CA LEU A 338 15.59 8.10 -13.64
C LEU A 338 15.61 9.48 -14.29
N MET A 339 16.78 10.11 -14.40
CA MET A 339 16.99 11.41 -15.04
C MET A 339 16.53 11.37 -16.51
N ALA A 340 16.89 10.32 -17.25
CA ALA A 340 16.41 10.15 -18.63
C ALA A 340 14.88 10.01 -18.70
N GLY A 341 14.27 9.28 -17.76
CA GLY A 341 12.81 9.16 -17.64
C GLY A 341 12.09 10.48 -17.32
N GLN A 342 12.79 11.44 -16.71
CA GLN A 342 12.31 12.81 -16.48
C GLN A 342 12.58 13.76 -17.65
N GLY A 343 13.30 13.32 -18.68
CA GLY A 343 13.62 14.12 -19.87
C GLY A 343 14.88 14.98 -19.76
N TYR A 344 15.81 14.66 -18.86
CA TYR A 344 17.12 15.34 -18.82
C TYR A 344 18.00 14.89 -19.99
N ASP A 345 18.41 15.85 -20.82
CA ASP A 345 19.26 15.59 -22.00
C ASP A 345 20.66 15.10 -21.62
N ASP A 346 21.18 15.55 -20.48
CA ASP A 346 22.53 15.28 -19.99
C ASP A 346 22.61 14.13 -18.97
N ALA A 347 21.56 13.31 -18.85
CA ALA A 347 21.50 12.18 -17.92
C ALA A 347 22.74 11.25 -17.98
N ASP A 348 23.32 11.03 -19.17
CA ASP A 348 24.52 10.19 -19.35
C ASP A 348 25.82 10.83 -18.84
N HIS A 349 25.81 12.11 -18.50
CA HIS A 349 26.96 12.88 -18.01
C HIS A 349 26.68 13.50 -16.63
N GLN A 350 25.90 12.81 -15.78
CA GLN A 350 25.59 13.30 -14.45
C GLN A 350 26.85 13.50 -13.59
N ALA A 351 26.73 14.35 -12.57
CA ALA A 351 27.77 14.56 -11.57
C ALA A 351 28.04 13.28 -10.75
N PRO A 352 29.29 13.04 -10.30
CA PRO A 352 29.66 11.86 -9.53
C PRO A 352 29.26 12.00 -8.04
N LEU A 353 27.96 12.07 -7.77
CA LEU A 353 27.35 12.32 -6.46
C LEU A 353 27.32 11.07 -5.55
N TYR A 354 28.41 10.29 -5.52
CA TYR A 354 28.50 9.11 -4.66
C TYR A 354 28.98 9.47 -3.24
N TYR A 355 28.73 8.61 -2.26
CA TYR A 355 29.20 8.85 -0.90
C TYR A 355 30.73 8.70 -0.84
N HIS A 356 31.46 9.80 -0.82
CA HIS A 356 32.93 9.81 -0.77
C HIS A 356 33.48 9.34 0.61
N THR A 357 34.70 8.80 0.63
CA THR A 357 35.48 8.59 1.86
C THR A 357 36.15 9.90 2.31
N THR A 358 36.67 9.96 3.53
CA THR A 358 37.51 11.08 3.99
C THR A 358 38.73 11.26 3.10
N ASP A 359 39.39 10.17 2.69
CA ASP A 359 40.59 10.23 1.83
C ASP A 359 40.29 10.76 0.43
N GLU A 360 39.15 10.39 -0.16
CA GLU A 360 38.71 10.94 -1.45
C GLU A 360 38.42 12.44 -1.33
N MET A 361 37.67 12.85 -0.31
CA MET A 361 37.36 14.26 -0.09
C MET A 361 38.64 15.10 0.12
N LEU A 362 39.59 14.62 0.92
CA LEU A 362 40.88 15.30 1.13
C LEU A 362 41.69 15.44 -0.18
N ARG A 363 41.52 14.52 -1.12
CA ARG A 363 42.14 14.61 -2.46
C ARG A 363 41.43 15.65 -3.32
N ASP A 364 40.09 15.67 -3.32
CA ASP A 364 39.31 16.61 -4.13
C ASP A 364 39.55 18.07 -3.74
N PHE A 365 39.83 18.34 -2.45
CA PHE A 365 40.14 19.67 -1.93
C PHE A 365 41.65 19.97 -1.79
N ALA A 366 42.54 19.17 -2.39
CA ALA A 366 43.98 19.34 -2.25
C ALA A 366 44.51 20.72 -2.70
N TYR A 367 43.82 21.38 -3.64
CA TYR A 367 44.18 22.70 -4.17
C TYR A 367 44.06 23.85 -3.15
N LEU A 368 43.33 23.66 -2.04
CA LEU A 368 43.22 24.67 -0.97
C LEU A 368 44.44 24.71 -0.03
N GLY A 369 45.30 23.69 -0.09
CA GLY A 369 46.42 23.49 0.83
C GLY A 369 46.07 22.64 2.06
N GLU A 370 47.11 22.13 2.74
CA GLU A 370 47.02 21.11 3.80
C GLU A 370 46.11 21.49 4.97
N GLU A 371 46.26 22.72 5.48
CA GLU A 371 45.51 23.20 6.64
C GLU A 371 44.04 23.44 6.28
N ALA A 372 43.80 24.19 5.20
CA ALA A 372 42.45 24.52 4.74
C ALA A 372 41.66 23.27 4.36
N ARG A 373 42.26 22.31 3.65
CA ARG A 373 41.55 21.07 3.27
C ARG A 373 41.15 20.24 4.49
N ARG A 374 42.01 20.14 5.50
CA ARG A 374 41.68 19.42 6.74
C ARG A 374 40.55 20.14 7.49
N GLU A 375 40.65 21.47 7.58
CA GLU A 375 39.65 22.31 8.22
C GLU A 375 38.26 22.09 7.60
N VAL A 376 38.14 22.18 6.27
CA VAL A 376 36.84 22.06 5.59
C VAL A 376 36.31 20.64 5.47
N VAL A 377 37.18 19.61 5.37
CA VAL A 377 36.77 18.21 5.20
C VAL A 377 36.49 17.52 6.54
N ILE A 378 37.21 17.87 7.60
CA ILE A 378 37.17 17.12 8.87
C ILE A 378 36.69 18.02 10.00
N ASP A 379 37.41 19.10 10.29
CA ASP A 379 37.23 19.82 11.55
C ASP A 379 35.90 20.59 11.59
N ASN A 380 35.56 21.32 10.53
CA ASN A 380 34.31 22.08 10.44
C ASN A 380 33.07 21.20 10.32
N PRO A 381 33.02 20.14 9.49
CA PRO A 381 31.88 19.22 9.49
C PRO A 381 31.61 18.57 10.84
N ARG A 382 32.66 18.17 11.57
CA ARG A 382 32.54 17.65 12.94
C ARG A 382 32.06 18.71 13.92
N LEU A 383 32.55 19.95 13.80
CA LEU A 383 32.10 21.09 14.61
C LEU A 383 30.61 21.35 14.42
N ILE A 384 30.11 21.32 13.19
CA ILE A 384 28.70 21.54 12.86
C ILE A 384 27.85 20.38 13.39
N ALA A 385 28.28 19.14 13.15
CA ALA A 385 27.62 17.94 13.67
C ALA A 385 27.50 17.94 15.20
N GLY A 386 28.56 18.39 15.90
CA GLY A 386 28.58 18.49 17.36
C GLY A 386 27.62 19.54 17.93
N ARG A 387 27.03 20.41 17.11
CA ARG A 387 25.98 21.36 17.52
C ARG A 387 24.57 20.75 17.46
N ALA A 388 24.40 19.60 16.82
CA ALA A 388 23.13 18.89 16.72
C ALA A 388 22.97 17.86 17.86
N GLU A 389 21.83 17.91 18.54
CA GLU A 389 21.47 16.98 19.60
C GLU A 389 21.01 15.62 19.04
N ARG A 390 21.16 14.56 19.83
CA ARG A 390 20.56 13.26 19.52
C ARG A 390 19.09 13.29 19.90
N ILE A 391 18.24 13.36 18.88
CA ILE A 391 16.79 13.44 19.04
C ILE A 391 16.10 12.25 18.37
N ARG A 392 14.87 11.99 18.78
CA ARG A 392 14.00 10.98 18.17
C ARG A 392 13.02 11.69 17.23
N PRO A 393 12.86 11.26 15.96
CA PRO A 393 12.01 11.98 15.00
C PRO A 393 10.51 11.81 15.28
N VAL A 394 10.12 10.70 15.89
CA VAL A 394 8.72 10.38 16.22
C VAL A 394 8.67 9.89 17.66
N PRO A 395 7.71 10.32 18.51
CA PRO A 395 7.55 9.80 19.86
C PRO A 395 7.45 8.26 19.92
N ASN A 396 7.57 7.66 21.10
CA ASN A 396 7.44 6.21 21.29
C ASN A 396 6.32 5.84 22.27
N GLN A 397 5.39 6.76 22.50
CA GLN A 397 4.26 6.60 23.41
C GLN A 397 2.98 7.00 22.70
N LEU A 398 1.94 6.19 22.90
CA LEU A 398 0.62 6.43 22.35
C LEU A 398 0.00 7.68 23.00
N ALA A 399 -0.37 8.64 22.17
CA ALA A 399 -1.13 9.81 22.56
C ALA A 399 -2.62 9.50 22.40
N THR A 400 -3.33 9.28 23.51
CA THR A 400 -4.76 8.98 23.50
C THR A 400 -5.60 10.26 23.55
N PRO A 401 -6.64 10.40 22.72
CA PRO A 401 -7.61 11.49 22.83
C PRO A 401 -8.47 11.29 24.09
N GLU A 402 -8.84 12.38 24.73
CA GLU A 402 -9.78 12.38 25.86
C GLU A 402 -11.12 12.96 25.41
N ILE A 403 -12.20 12.22 25.66
CA ILE A 403 -13.59 12.70 25.51
C ILE A 403 -14.26 12.57 26.87
N GLU A 404 -14.70 13.70 27.42
CA GLU A 404 -15.42 13.73 28.69
C GLU A 404 -16.68 12.85 28.61
N GLY A 405 -16.85 11.95 29.57
CA GLY A 405 -18.01 11.06 29.65
C GLY A 405 -17.94 9.77 28.81
N ALA A 406 -16.92 9.57 27.96
CA ALA A 406 -16.86 8.40 27.07
C ALA A 406 -16.92 7.05 27.80
N ASP A 407 -16.26 6.92 28.95
CA ASP A 407 -16.27 5.70 29.77
C ASP A 407 -17.68 5.36 30.27
N GLU A 408 -18.41 6.38 30.73
CA GLU A 408 -19.77 6.23 31.26
C GLU A 408 -20.76 5.97 30.12
N ASP A 409 -20.62 6.66 28.99
CA ASP A 409 -21.44 6.48 27.80
C ASP A 409 -21.31 5.05 27.24
N VAL A 410 -20.09 4.55 27.03
CA VAL A 410 -19.86 3.18 26.54
C VAL A 410 -20.47 2.17 27.51
N ARG A 411 -20.24 2.33 28.81
CA ARG A 411 -20.80 1.44 29.83
C ARG A 411 -22.33 1.46 29.82
N SER A 412 -22.92 2.66 29.83
CA SER A 412 -24.37 2.87 29.85
C SER A 412 -25.04 2.23 28.64
N ARG A 413 -24.60 2.60 27.42
CA ARG A 413 -25.12 2.06 26.15
C ARG A 413 -25.02 0.53 26.12
N THR A 414 -23.87 -0.01 26.50
CA THR A 414 -23.61 -1.45 26.51
C THR A 414 -24.62 -2.21 27.38
N TYR A 415 -24.75 -1.83 28.65
CA TYR A 415 -25.63 -2.55 29.58
C TYR A 415 -27.10 -2.29 29.31
N GLN A 416 -27.47 -1.10 28.83
CA GLN A 416 -28.84 -0.82 28.39
C GLN A 416 -29.23 -1.76 27.24
N ARG A 417 -28.43 -1.79 26.17
CA ARG A 417 -28.72 -2.63 25.01
C ARG A 417 -28.72 -4.12 25.35
N ALA A 418 -27.78 -4.57 26.18
CA ALA A 418 -27.74 -5.94 26.64
C ALA A 418 -29.02 -6.35 27.40
N ARG A 419 -29.56 -5.48 28.26
CA ARG A 419 -30.82 -5.73 28.99
C ARG A 419 -32.03 -5.73 28.07
N GLU A 420 -32.05 -4.88 27.06
CA GLU A 420 -33.11 -4.88 26.04
C GLU A 420 -33.17 -6.21 25.28
N LEU A 421 -32.02 -6.81 24.97
CA LEU A 421 -31.94 -8.07 24.24
C LEU A 421 -32.12 -9.30 25.14
N TYR A 422 -31.36 -9.38 26.24
CA TYR A 422 -31.21 -10.58 27.06
C TYR A 422 -31.97 -10.55 28.39
N GLY A 423 -32.65 -9.44 28.70
CA GLY A 423 -33.45 -9.26 29.92
C GLY A 423 -32.66 -8.74 31.12
N ASP A 424 -33.38 -8.50 32.22
CA ASP A 424 -32.82 -8.04 33.50
C ASP A 424 -33.36 -8.93 34.64
N PRO A 425 -32.52 -9.71 35.35
CA PRO A 425 -31.05 -9.77 35.24
C PRO A 425 -30.55 -10.45 33.95
N LEU A 426 -29.36 -10.04 33.51
CA LEU A 426 -28.68 -10.65 32.36
C LEU A 426 -28.33 -12.13 32.62
N PRO A 427 -28.34 -13.00 31.60
CA PRO A 427 -27.78 -14.34 31.69
C PRO A 427 -26.31 -14.30 32.12
N GLN A 428 -25.90 -15.27 32.95
CA GLN A 428 -24.54 -15.29 33.53
C GLN A 428 -23.43 -15.21 32.48
N ILE A 429 -23.61 -15.89 31.32
CA ILE A 429 -22.63 -15.87 30.23
C ILE A 429 -22.46 -14.46 29.62
N VAL A 430 -23.56 -13.73 29.44
CA VAL A 430 -23.56 -12.36 28.91
C VAL A 430 -22.96 -11.40 29.94
N GLN A 431 -23.39 -11.51 31.21
CA GLN A 431 -22.90 -10.68 32.29
C GLN A 431 -21.38 -10.84 32.51
N ALA A 432 -20.89 -12.08 32.53
CA ALA A 432 -19.46 -12.36 32.69
C ALA A 432 -18.64 -11.81 31.52
N ARG A 433 -19.14 -11.97 30.28
CA ARG A 433 -18.47 -11.44 29.07
C ARG A 433 -18.38 -9.92 29.11
N LEU A 434 -19.49 -9.23 29.36
CA LEU A 434 -19.53 -7.76 29.40
C LEU A 434 -18.69 -7.18 30.54
N ALA A 435 -18.74 -7.78 31.74
CA ALA A 435 -17.95 -7.30 32.87
C ALA A 435 -16.43 -7.33 32.56
N ARG A 436 -15.97 -8.42 31.93
CA ARG A 436 -14.58 -8.58 31.49
C ARG A 436 -14.20 -7.58 30.41
N GLU A 437 -14.99 -7.49 29.33
CA GLU A 437 -14.68 -6.62 28.19
C GLU A 437 -14.73 -5.13 28.57
N VAL A 438 -15.78 -4.68 29.27
CA VAL A 438 -15.91 -3.27 29.70
C VAL A 438 -14.74 -2.87 30.60
N SER A 439 -14.33 -3.74 31.53
CA SER A 439 -13.18 -3.48 32.39
C SER A 439 -11.88 -3.37 31.58
N SER A 440 -11.70 -4.21 30.56
CA SER A 440 -10.51 -4.18 29.69
C SER A 440 -10.48 -2.94 28.80
N ILE A 441 -11.62 -2.57 28.19
CA ILE A 441 -11.70 -1.43 27.25
C ILE A 441 -11.47 -0.11 27.99
N ILE A 442 -12.16 0.10 29.12
CA ILE A 442 -12.01 1.31 29.93
C ILE A 442 -10.64 1.34 30.60
N GLY A 443 -10.20 0.22 31.20
CA GLY A 443 -8.93 0.16 31.93
C GLY A 443 -7.69 0.43 31.06
N ASN A 444 -7.77 0.16 29.75
CA ASN A 444 -6.70 0.46 28.79
C ASN A 444 -6.94 1.76 27.98
N GLY A 445 -7.95 2.57 28.32
CA GLY A 445 -8.18 3.88 27.70
C GLY A 445 -8.77 3.85 26.29
N PHE A 446 -9.44 2.75 25.88
CA PHE A 446 -10.01 2.61 24.53
C PHE A 446 -11.51 2.89 24.44
N ALA A 447 -12.15 3.29 25.54
CA ALA A 447 -13.58 3.65 25.55
C ALA A 447 -13.87 4.82 24.59
N VAL A 448 -12.96 5.78 24.49
CA VAL A 448 -13.05 6.90 23.54
C VAL A 448 -13.21 6.37 22.11
N ASN A 449 -12.38 5.42 21.68
CA ASN A 449 -12.47 4.83 20.33
C ASN A 449 -13.84 4.21 20.06
N TYR A 450 -14.39 3.51 21.05
CA TYR A 450 -15.71 2.88 20.95
C TYR A 450 -16.82 3.91 20.84
N ASP A 451 -16.81 4.94 21.69
CA ASP A 451 -17.82 6.00 21.65
C ASP A 451 -17.81 6.75 20.31
N ILE A 452 -16.62 7.03 19.78
CA ILE A 452 -16.46 7.69 18.48
C ILE A 452 -16.98 6.80 17.35
N ALA A 453 -16.57 5.53 17.32
CA ALA A 453 -17.02 4.58 16.31
C ALA A 453 -18.55 4.44 16.34
N ALA A 454 -19.15 4.36 17.53
CA ALA A 454 -20.60 4.29 17.69
C ALA A 454 -21.29 5.55 17.14
N LYS A 455 -20.76 6.76 17.41
CA LYS A 455 -21.28 8.02 16.86
C LYS A 455 -21.17 8.08 15.34
N LEU A 456 -20.08 7.59 14.75
CA LEU A 456 -19.88 7.56 13.29
C LEU A 456 -20.85 6.60 12.62
N VAL A 457 -21.04 5.40 13.18
CA VAL A 457 -22.02 4.43 12.68
C VAL A 457 -23.45 4.98 12.80
N GLN A 458 -23.79 5.54 13.96
CA GLN A 458 -25.10 6.14 14.21
C GLN A 458 -25.41 7.25 13.19
N LYS A 459 -24.46 8.16 12.94
CA LYS A 459 -24.61 9.23 11.94
C LYS A 459 -24.85 8.68 10.52
N SER A 460 -24.20 7.58 10.14
CA SER A 460 -24.41 6.96 8.84
C SER A 460 -25.80 6.35 8.72
N VAL A 461 -26.21 5.59 9.73
CA VAL A 461 -27.51 4.92 9.76
C VAL A 461 -28.67 5.93 9.80
N GLU A 462 -28.54 7.02 10.56
CA GLU A 462 -29.54 8.11 10.61
C GLU A 462 -29.71 8.83 9.27
N ASP A 463 -28.63 8.95 8.49
CA ASP A 463 -28.66 9.49 7.12
C ASP A 463 -29.10 8.44 6.08
N GLY A 464 -29.43 7.23 6.53
CA GLY A 464 -29.94 6.14 5.70
C GLY A 464 -28.87 5.26 5.06
N TYR A 465 -27.59 5.40 5.41
CA TYR A 465 -26.52 4.57 4.85
C TYR A 465 -26.11 3.44 5.82
N PRO A 466 -26.30 2.16 5.45
CA PRO A 466 -25.85 1.04 6.26
C PRO A 466 -24.32 1.03 6.37
N VAL A 467 -23.81 0.45 7.45
CA VAL A 467 -22.36 0.32 7.68
C VAL A 467 -22.00 -1.15 7.79
N GLY A 468 -21.08 -1.60 6.94
CA GLY A 468 -20.53 -2.94 7.00
C GLY A 468 -19.54 -3.07 8.15
N SER A 469 -19.67 -4.15 8.91
CA SER A 469 -18.68 -4.54 9.92
C SER A 469 -17.38 -5.00 9.27
N ARG A 470 -16.23 -4.72 9.88
CA ARG A 470 -14.93 -5.16 9.37
C ARG A 470 -13.92 -5.45 10.48
N GLY A 471 -12.99 -6.34 10.18
CA GLY A 471 -11.77 -6.53 10.97
C GLY A 471 -12.03 -7.29 12.26
N SER A 472 -11.28 -6.96 13.31
CA SER A 472 -11.35 -7.69 14.58
C SER A 472 -12.32 -7.12 15.60
N VAL A 473 -12.96 -5.96 15.34
CA VAL A 473 -13.89 -5.35 16.30
C VAL A 473 -15.13 -6.21 16.55
N GLY A 474 -15.54 -7.04 15.57
CA GLY A 474 -16.61 -8.04 15.71
C GLY A 474 -16.31 -9.18 16.72
N SER A 475 -15.09 -9.21 17.28
CA SER A 475 -14.76 -10.09 18.41
C SER A 475 -15.25 -9.54 19.76
N SER A 476 -15.71 -8.29 19.83
CA SER A 476 -16.11 -7.58 21.05
C SER A 476 -17.62 -7.52 21.21
N LEU A 477 -18.15 -8.07 22.30
CA LEU A 477 -19.57 -7.98 22.62
C LEU A 477 -19.99 -6.55 22.97
N VAL A 478 -19.09 -5.80 23.61
CA VAL A 478 -19.28 -4.35 23.84
C VAL A 478 -19.47 -3.62 22.52
N ALA A 479 -18.73 -3.98 21.46
CA ALA A 479 -18.89 -3.37 20.15
C ALA A 479 -20.26 -3.67 19.54
N THR A 480 -20.74 -4.92 19.68
CA THR A 480 -22.09 -5.33 19.26
C THR A 480 -23.17 -4.52 20.01
N MET A 481 -23.04 -4.39 21.34
CA MET A 481 -24.02 -3.65 22.16
C MET A 481 -24.00 -2.14 21.92
N CYS A 482 -22.86 -1.57 21.53
CA CYS A 482 -22.75 -0.17 21.13
C CYS A 482 -23.18 0.10 19.67
N GLY A 483 -23.55 -0.93 18.90
CA GLY A 483 -23.94 -0.78 17.50
C GLY A 483 -22.77 -0.49 16.55
N ILE A 484 -21.54 -0.77 16.96
CA ILE A 484 -20.33 -0.58 16.13
C ILE A 484 -20.21 -1.73 15.10
N THR A 485 -20.68 -2.92 15.46
CA THR A 485 -20.63 -4.11 14.62
C THR A 485 -21.91 -4.93 14.76
N GLU A 486 -22.32 -5.56 13.66
CA GLU A 486 -23.46 -6.48 13.61
C GLU A 486 -23.05 -7.91 14.04
N VAL A 487 -21.76 -8.19 14.13
CA VAL A 487 -21.28 -9.52 14.52
C VAL A 487 -21.44 -9.70 16.03
N ASN A 488 -22.19 -10.71 16.44
CA ASN A 488 -22.32 -11.12 17.83
C ASN A 488 -21.29 -12.21 18.17
N PRO A 489 -20.27 -11.94 19.00
CA PRO A 489 -19.20 -12.88 19.29
C PRO A 489 -19.58 -13.96 20.32
N LEU A 490 -20.77 -13.90 20.91
CA LEU A 490 -21.20 -14.93 21.86
C LEU A 490 -21.27 -16.31 21.20
N PRO A 491 -21.25 -17.40 21.99
CA PRO A 491 -21.56 -18.73 21.46
C PRO A 491 -22.92 -18.75 20.76
N PRO A 492 -23.15 -19.66 19.79
CA PRO A 492 -24.44 -19.82 19.16
C PRO A 492 -25.58 -19.92 20.19
N HIS A 493 -26.69 -19.24 19.95
CA HIS A 493 -27.82 -19.22 20.89
C HIS A 493 -29.12 -18.80 20.21
N TYR A 494 -30.23 -19.15 20.86
CA TYR A 494 -31.54 -18.59 20.56
C TYR A 494 -31.81 -17.33 21.37
N LEU A 495 -32.58 -16.41 20.78
CA LEU A 495 -33.05 -15.19 21.43
C LEU A 495 -34.53 -14.92 21.12
N CYS A 496 -35.34 -14.64 22.14
CA CYS A 496 -36.74 -14.28 21.96
C CYS A 496 -36.93 -12.76 22.02
N ALA A 497 -37.29 -12.14 20.89
CA ALA A 497 -37.57 -10.70 20.83
C ALA A 497 -38.78 -10.25 21.68
N ASN A 498 -39.67 -11.18 22.08
CA ASN A 498 -40.89 -10.84 22.81
C ASN A 498 -40.74 -10.91 24.34
N CYS A 499 -40.05 -11.93 24.86
CA CYS A 499 -39.92 -12.14 26.32
C CYS A 499 -38.46 -12.24 26.81
N GLN A 500 -37.50 -11.93 25.93
CA GLN A 500 -36.07 -11.87 26.23
C GLN A 500 -35.47 -13.20 26.72
N TYR A 501 -36.17 -14.31 26.49
CA TYR A 501 -35.62 -15.66 26.72
C TYR A 501 -34.41 -15.89 25.81
N SER A 502 -33.32 -16.42 26.39
CA SER A 502 -32.13 -16.83 25.66
C SER A 502 -31.71 -18.25 26.02
N ASP A 503 -31.20 -19.01 25.05
CA ASP A 503 -30.74 -20.40 25.23
C ASP A 503 -29.41 -20.64 24.51
N PHE A 504 -28.36 -20.88 25.31
CA PHE A 504 -27.00 -21.15 24.83
C PHE A 504 -26.65 -22.64 24.85
N GLU A 505 -27.44 -23.50 25.50
CA GLU A 505 -27.10 -24.92 25.68
C GLU A 505 -27.24 -25.67 24.36
N HIS A 506 -28.32 -25.40 23.61
CA HIS A 506 -28.56 -25.99 22.29
C HIS A 506 -27.58 -25.49 21.22
N GLY A 507 -26.87 -24.39 21.48
CA GLY A 507 -25.89 -23.80 20.57
C GLY A 507 -24.54 -24.50 20.50
N ALA A 508 -24.20 -25.34 21.48
CA ALA A 508 -22.89 -25.99 21.54
C ALA A 508 -22.60 -26.97 20.38
N ALA A 509 -23.61 -27.34 19.60
CA ALA A 509 -23.50 -28.31 18.51
C ALA A 509 -23.21 -27.70 17.13
N VAL A 510 -23.21 -26.37 17.00
CA VAL A 510 -23.03 -25.66 15.72
C VAL A 510 -21.92 -24.61 15.82
N GLU A 511 -21.36 -24.19 14.67
CA GLU A 511 -20.32 -23.16 14.63
C GLU A 511 -20.85 -21.73 14.60
N SER A 512 -22.08 -21.55 14.10
CA SER A 512 -22.80 -20.27 14.01
C SER A 512 -24.24 -20.44 14.49
N GLY A 513 -24.78 -19.41 15.17
CA GLY A 513 -26.18 -19.35 15.56
C GLY A 513 -27.12 -19.45 14.38
N TYR A 514 -26.74 -18.94 13.21
CA TYR A 514 -27.57 -19.01 12.00
C TYR A 514 -27.78 -20.45 11.50
N ASP A 515 -26.95 -21.40 11.94
CA ASP A 515 -27.09 -22.82 11.62
C ASP A 515 -28.08 -23.55 12.53
N LEU A 516 -28.61 -22.88 13.57
CA LEU A 516 -29.61 -23.46 14.46
C LEU A 516 -30.94 -23.72 13.70
N PRO A 517 -31.64 -24.83 13.97
CA PRO A 517 -32.95 -25.06 13.38
C PRO A 517 -33.97 -24.03 13.90
N ASP A 518 -35.04 -23.80 13.12
CA ASP A 518 -36.15 -22.97 13.60
C ASP A 518 -36.79 -23.57 14.85
N SER A 519 -37.06 -22.73 15.85
CA SER A 519 -37.64 -23.15 17.12
C SER A 519 -38.59 -22.09 17.68
N GLN A 520 -39.47 -22.49 18.60
CA GLN A 520 -40.40 -21.61 19.30
C GLN A 520 -39.96 -21.38 20.73
N CYS A 521 -40.22 -20.18 21.24
CA CYS A 521 -39.84 -19.81 22.58
C CYS A 521 -40.63 -20.64 23.61
N PRO A 522 -39.95 -21.37 24.51
CA PRO A 522 -40.63 -22.21 25.50
C PRO A 522 -41.40 -21.38 26.55
N ARG A 523 -41.15 -20.06 26.64
CA ARG A 523 -41.84 -19.16 27.58
C ARG A 523 -43.08 -18.49 27.00
N CYS A 524 -43.04 -18.04 25.74
CA CYS A 524 -44.14 -17.24 25.16
C CYS A 524 -44.64 -17.73 23.79
N GLY A 525 -44.08 -18.81 23.25
CA GLY A 525 -44.49 -19.41 21.97
C GLY A 525 -44.08 -18.64 20.71
N ALA A 526 -43.44 -17.47 20.84
CA ALA A 526 -42.97 -16.70 19.68
C ALA A 526 -41.81 -17.42 18.96
N LYS A 527 -41.64 -17.18 17.65
CA LYS A 527 -40.47 -17.69 16.91
C LYS A 527 -39.18 -17.16 17.57
N LEU A 528 -38.22 -18.05 17.79
CA LEU A 528 -36.90 -17.67 18.30
C LEU A 528 -36.03 -17.13 17.17
N GLY A 529 -35.38 -16.00 17.41
CA GLY A 529 -34.24 -15.54 16.64
C GLY A 529 -33.00 -16.38 16.99
N LYS A 530 -31.97 -16.29 16.14
CA LYS A 530 -30.77 -17.09 16.22
C LYS A 530 -29.56 -16.18 16.02
N ASP A 531 -28.53 -16.32 16.85
CA ASP A 531 -27.35 -15.46 16.77
C ASP A 531 -26.14 -16.11 17.47
N GLY A 532 -24.97 -15.49 17.38
CA GLY A 532 -23.73 -15.90 18.03
C GLY A 532 -22.78 -16.64 17.10
N GLN A 533 -21.56 -16.12 16.95
CA GLN A 533 -20.54 -16.65 16.02
C GLN A 533 -19.37 -17.35 16.76
N GLY A 534 -19.40 -17.39 18.10
CA GLY A 534 -18.41 -18.08 18.92
C GLY A 534 -16.99 -17.51 18.77
N ILE A 535 -16.83 -16.20 18.98
CA ILE A 535 -15.57 -15.48 18.72
C ILE A 535 -14.95 -15.01 20.05
N PRO A 536 -13.67 -15.31 20.31
CA PRO A 536 -12.99 -14.85 21.52
C PRO A 536 -12.64 -13.35 21.45
N PHE A 537 -12.81 -12.64 22.57
CA PHE A 537 -12.50 -11.20 22.68
C PHE A 537 -11.01 -10.91 22.48
N GLU A 538 -10.18 -11.85 22.91
CA GLU A 538 -8.73 -11.74 22.96
C GLU A 538 -8.10 -11.60 21.56
N THR A 539 -8.81 -12.03 20.51
CA THR A 539 -8.45 -11.73 19.12
C THR A 539 -8.34 -10.22 18.85
N PHE A 540 -9.14 -9.41 19.56
CA PHE A 540 -9.17 -7.95 19.43
C PHE A 540 -8.09 -7.26 20.26
N MET A 541 -8.01 -7.52 21.57
CA MET A 541 -7.15 -6.76 22.51
C MET A 541 -6.03 -7.59 23.19
N GLY A 542 -5.87 -8.86 22.82
CA GLY A 542 -5.00 -9.77 23.58
C GLY A 542 -5.59 -10.10 24.95
N PHE A 543 -4.75 -10.66 25.82
CA PHE A 543 -5.16 -11.04 27.18
C PHE A 543 -4.90 -9.94 28.21
N GLU A 544 -3.92 -9.07 27.98
CA GLU A 544 -3.47 -8.05 28.93
C GLU A 544 -3.58 -6.62 28.38
N GLY A 545 -4.29 -6.41 27.27
CA GLY A 545 -4.33 -5.12 26.59
C GLY A 545 -3.02 -4.77 25.88
N ASP A 546 -2.18 -5.78 25.63
CA ASP A 546 -0.87 -5.68 24.98
C ASP A 546 -0.94 -5.40 23.47
N LYS A 547 -2.16 -5.32 22.93
CA LYS A 547 -2.45 -4.98 21.53
C LYS A 547 -3.32 -3.72 21.48
N VAL A 548 -2.83 -2.70 20.77
CA VAL A 548 -3.64 -1.53 20.40
C VAL A 548 -4.74 -1.98 19.41
N PRO A 549 -6.03 -1.82 19.74
CA PRO A 549 -7.13 -2.19 18.87
C PRO A 549 -7.28 -1.22 17.69
N ASP A 550 -7.54 -1.78 16.51
CA ASP A 550 -7.92 -1.05 15.30
C ASP A 550 -9.41 -1.28 15.05
N ILE A 551 -10.19 -0.20 14.87
CA ILE A 551 -11.62 -0.27 14.57
C ILE A 551 -11.80 0.05 13.09
N ASP A 552 -12.15 -0.99 12.34
CA ASP A 552 -12.40 -0.93 10.91
C ASP A 552 -13.92 -0.84 10.63
N LEU A 553 -14.34 0.17 9.86
CA LEU A 553 -15.72 0.38 9.47
C LEU A 553 -15.82 0.54 7.95
N ASN A 554 -16.71 -0.24 7.31
CA ASN A 554 -16.98 -0.11 5.89
C ASN A 554 -18.23 0.75 5.69
N PHE A 555 -18.03 2.01 5.31
CA PHE A 555 -19.11 2.90 4.86
C PHE A 555 -19.35 2.73 3.37
N SER A 556 -20.50 3.19 2.88
CA SER A 556 -20.71 3.35 1.44
C SER A 556 -19.64 4.28 0.85
N GLY A 557 -19.09 3.93 -0.32
CA GLY A 557 -18.15 4.79 -1.05
C GLY A 557 -18.70 6.20 -1.34
N GLU A 558 -20.02 6.32 -1.53
CA GLU A 558 -20.70 7.59 -1.77
C GLU A 558 -20.74 8.48 -0.51
N TYR A 559 -20.79 7.85 0.67
CA TYR A 559 -21.00 8.53 1.96
C TYR A 559 -19.71 8.67 2.79
N GLN A 560 -18.65 7.96 2.39
CA GLN A 560 -17.36 7.95 3.06
C GLN A 560 -16.83 9.37 3.34
N SER A 561 -16.87 10.26 2.34
CA SER A 561 -16.39 11.64 2.48
C SER A 561 -17.15 12.47 3.51
N VAL A 562 -18.46 12.20 3.70
CA VAL A 562 -19.32 12.87 4.68
C VAL A 562 -18.92 12.43 6.09
N ILE A 563 -18.69 11.14 6.30
CA ILE A 563 -18.25 10.59 7.58
C ILE A 563 -16.87 11.11 7.99
N HIS A 564 -15.98 11.31 7.03
CA HIS A 564 -14.68 11.89 7.32
C HIS A 564 -14.77 13.34 7.76
N LYS A 565 -15.64 14.15 7.13
CA LYS A 565 -15.94 15.51 7.61
C LYS A 565 -16.61 15.51 8.98
N TYR A 566 -17.48 14.56 9.25
CA TYR A 566 -18.08 14.43 10.58
C TYR A 566 -17.03 14.09 11.65
N ALA A 567 -16.00 13.31 11.32
CA ALA A 567 -14.87 13.12 12.23
C ALA A 567 -14.13 14.45 12.51
N GLU A 568 -13.94 15.31 11.51
CA GLU A 568 -13.39 16.67 11.71
C GLU A 568 -14.27 17.53 12.62
N GLU A 569 -15.60 17.41 12.55
CA GLU A 569 -16.52 18.10 13.46
C GLU A 569 -16.39 17.63 14.91
N LEU A 570 -16.15 16.33 15.12
CA LEU A 570 -15.99 15.74 16.46
C LEU A 570 -14.69 16.18 17.16
N PHE A 571 -13.56 16.19 16.43
CA PHE A 571 -12.24 16.47 17.03
C PHE A 571 -11.72 17.88 16.78
N GLY A 572 -12.23 18.56 15.75
CA GLY A 572 -11.66 19.76 15.17
C GLY A 572 -10.82 19.43 13.93
N ALA A 573 -10.94 20.23 12.87
CA ALA A 573 -10.24 20.01 11.60
C ALA A 573 -8.71 19.95 11.74
N ASP A 574 -8.13 20.71 12.68
CA ASP A 574 -6.69 20.72 12.95
C ASP A 574 -6.19 19.49 13.75
N HIS A 575 -7.10 18.59 14.12
CA HIS A 575 -6.81 17.38 14.90
C HIS A 575 -7.09 16.08 14.13
N VAL A 576 -7.52 16.18 12.87
CA VAL A 576 -7.92 15.03 12.05
C VAL A 576 -7.18 15.10 10.72
N PHE A 577 -6.36 14.09 10.45
CA PHE A 577 -5.56 14.04 9.23
C PHE A 577 -5.75 12.72 8.54
N ARG A 578 -5.74 12.71 7.19
CA ARG A 578 -5.60 11.44 6.47
C ARG A 578 -4.24 10.84 6.72
N ALA A 579 -4.18 9.53 6.88
CA ALA A 579 -2.89 8.86 6.75
C ALA A 579 -2.36 9.04 5.32
N GLY A 580 -1.16 9.60 5.18
CA GLY A 580 -0.48 9.72 3.90
C GLY A 580 0.14 8.39 3.45
N THR A 581 0.33 8.25 2.14
CA THR A 581 1.05 7.12 1.54
C THR A 581 2.18 7.63 0.65
N ILE A 582 3.28 6.88 0.59
CA ILE A 582 4.41 7.19 -0.30
C ILE A 582 4.37 6.23 -1.47
N ALA A 583 4.14 6.75 -2.67
CA ALA A 583 4.13 5.94 -3.88
C ALA A 583 5.54 5.88 -4.45
N THR A 584 6.14 4.68 -4.39
CA THR A 584 7.46 4.40 -4.94
C THR A 584 7.38 3.77 -6.33
N ILE A 585 8.51 3.75 -7.06
CA ILE A 585 8.63 3.00 -8.31
C ILE A 585 8.58 1.50 -7.98
N ALA A 586 7.52 0.83 -8.42
CA ALA A 586 7.41 -0.63 -8.39
C ALA A 586 8.18 -1.27 -9.55
N ASP A 587 8.57 -2.55 -9.41
CA ASP A 587 9.39 -3.28 -10.38
C ASP A 587 8.92 -3.12 -11.83
N LYS A 588 7.62 -3.31 -12.10
CA LYS A 588 7.05 -3.17 -13.46
C LYS A 588 7.29 -1.79 -14.06
N THR A 589 7.15 -0.73 -13.25
CA THR A 589 7.40 0.65 -13.69
C THR A 589 8.90 0.88 -13.90
N ALA A 590 9.76 0.33 -13.05
CA ALA A 590 11.21 0.39 -13.22
C ALA A 590 11.66 -0.25 -14.54
N TYR A 591 11.13 -1.44 -14.89
CA TYR A 591 11.37 -2.07 -16.20
C TYR A 591 10.93 -1.16 -17.36
N GLY A 592 9.82 -0.44 -17.21
CA GLY A 592 9.37 0.55 -18.19
C GLY A 592 10.37 1.68 -18.40
N PHE A 593 10.91 2.27 -17.31
CA PHE A 593 11.94 3.31 -17.41
C PHE A 593 13.22 2.82 -18.08
N VAL A 594 13.70 1.63 -17.71
CA VAL A 594 14.92 1.05 -18.31
C VAL A 594 14.72 0.77 -19.80
N LYS A 595 13.57 0.22 -20.20
CA LYS A 595 13.26 -0.02 -21.62
C LYS A 595 13.20 1.28 -22.42
N ALA A 596 12.51 2.30 -21.89
CA ALA A 596 12.45 3.61 -22.53
C ALA A 596 13.85 4.25 -22.65
N TYR A 597 14.70 4.12 -21.63
CA TYR A 597 16.10 4.55 -21.68
C TYR A 597 16.86 3.83 -22.81
N CYS A 598 16.79 2.50 -22.86
CA CYS A 598 17.42 1.70 -23.90
C CYS A 598 16.94 2.09 -25.31
N GLU A 599 15.64 2.26 -25.51
CA GLU A 599 15.05 2.69 -26.79
C GLU A 599 15.55 4.08 -27.19
N SER A 600 15.55 5.05 -26.28
CA SER A 600 15.99 6.43 -26.54
C SER A 600 17.47 6.54 -26.93
N ARG A 601 18.30 5.60 -26.45
CA ARG A 601 19.76 5.57 -26.69
C ARG A 601 20.17 4.49 -27.71
N ASN A 602 19.20 3.79 -28.32
CA ASN A 602 19.44 2.64 -29.21
C ASN A 602 20.37 1.57 -28.59
N LEU A 603 20.21 1.29 -27.31
CA LEU A 603 20.98 0.30 -26.57
C LEU A 603 20.25 -1.05 -26.57
N THR A 604 21.00 -2.12 -26.83
CA THR A 604 20.52 -3.50 -26.67
C THR A 604 21.24 -4.10 -25.48
N LEU A 605 20.58 -4.11 -24.32
CA LEU A 605 21.10 -4.70 -23.08
C LEU A 605 20.60 -6.14 -22.91
N ARG A 606 21.37 -6.95 -22.18
CA ARG A 606 20.97 -8.29 -21.75
C ARG A 606 19.81 -8.18 -20.75
N ASN A 607 18.93 -9.17 -20.68
CA ASN A 607 17.80 -9.16 -19.74
C ASN A 607 18.27 -9.10 -18.29
N ALA A 608 19.41 -9.74 -17.98
CA ALA A 608 20.05 -9.66 -16.67
C ALA A 608 20.41 -8.20 -16.30
N GLU A 609 20.93 -7.42 -17.25
CA GLU A 609 21.30 -6.02 -17.01
C GLU A 609 20.07 -5.12 -16.91
N VAL A 610 19.06 -5.36 -17.75
CA VAL A 610 17.76 -4.68 -17.62
C VAL A 610 17.14 -4.93 -16.24
N ALA A 611 17.21 -6.18 -15.74
CA ALA A 611 16.70 -6.54 -14.42
C ALA A 611 17.49 -5.86 -13.28
N ARG A 612 18.82 -5.81 -13.38
CA ARG A 612 19.69 -5.10 -12.42
C ARG A 612 19.36 -3.60 -12.36
N LEU A 613 19.31 -2.93 -13.51
CA LEU A 613 18.97 -1.50 -13.59
C LEU A 613 17.56 -1.23 -13.03
N ALA A 614 16.59 -2.09 -13.34
CA ALA A 614 15.22 -1.97 -12.82
C ALA A 614 15.18 -2.13 -11.29
N ARG A 615 15.91 -3.11 -10.73
CA ARG A 615 16.03 -3.29 -9.28
C ARG A 615 16.65 -2.06 -8.61
N GLY A 616 17.68 -1.46 -9.19
CA GLY A 616 18.32 -0.24 -8.66
C GLY A 616 17.40 0.99 -8.64
N CYS A 617 16.48 1.11 -9.61
CA CYS A 617 15.49 2.18 -9.66
C CYS A 617 14.27 1.95 -8.74
N SER A 618 14.05 0.70 -8.31
CA SER A 618 12.86 0.34 -7.54
C SER A 618 12.93 0.89 -6.11
N GLY A 619 11.77 1.21 -5.53
CA GLY A 619 11.68 1.80 -4.18
C GLY A 619 11.95 3.30 -4.12
N VAL A 620 12.44 3.93 -5.18
CA VAL A 620 12.60 5.40 -5.26
C VAL A 620 11.23 6.06 -5.22
N LYS A 621 11.07 7.09 -4.41
CA LYS A 621 9.82 7.84 -4.31
C LYS A 621 9.49 8.50 -5.65
N ARG A 622 8.24 8.33 -6.10
CA ARG A 622 7.69 9.00 -7.27
C ARG A 622 6.71 10.11 -6.90
N THR A 623 5.75 9.79 -6.03
CA THR A 623 4.72 10.75 -5.59
C THR A 623 4.20 10.37 -4.20
N THR A 624 3.21 11.10 -3.70
CA THR A 624 2.49 10.83 -2.46
C THR A 624 1.02 10.60 -2.74
N GLY A 625 0.32 9.94 -1.84
CA GLY A 625 -1.11 9.67 -1.93
C GLY A 625 -1.78 9.73 -0.57
N GLN A 626 -2.98 9.17 -0.51
CA GLN A 626 -3.78 9.06 0.70
C GLN A 626 -4.10 7.60 1.00
N HIS A 627 -4.20 7.27 2.28
CA HIS A 627 -4.72 5.97 2.71
C HIS A 627 -6.21 5.87 2.34
N PRO A 628 -6.71 4.69 1.89
CA PRO A 628 -8.09 4.54 1.42
C PRO A 628 -9.19 4.89 2.42
N GLY A 629 -8.89 4.92 3.72
CA GLY A 629 -9.86 5.34 4.75
C GLY A 629 -9.25 5.66 6.11
N GLY A 630 -7.92 5.65 6.21
CA GLY A 630 -7.22 5.79 7.50
C GLY A 630 -7.20 7.24 7.92
N VAL A 631 -7.76 7.52 9.08
CA VAL A 631 -7.83 8.85 9.67
C VAL A 631 -7.05 8.85 10.99
N MET A 632 -6.04 9.70 11.07
CA MET A 632 -5.19 9.90 12.23
C MET A 632 -5.80 10.96 13.13
N ILE A 633 -5.94 10.63 14.42
CA ILE A 633 -6.53 11.53 15.42
C ILE A 633 -5.42 12.05 16.34
N VAL A 634 -5.21 13.36 16.32
CA VAL A 634 -4.29 14.06 17.22
C VAL A 634 -5.07 14.51 18.47
N PRO A 635 -4.65 14.14 19.69
CA PRO A 635 -5.35 14.55 20.90
C PRO A 635 -5.46 16.08 21.02
N ARG A 636 -6.58 16.55 21.60
CA ARG A 636 -6.76 17.98 21.88
C ARG A 636 -5.64 18.49 22.80
N GLY A 637 -5.10 19.67 22.49
CA GLY A 637 -3.99 20.27 23.24
C GLY A 637 -2.60 19.81 22.82
N ARG A 638 -2.48 18.86 21.88
CA ARG A 638 -1.22 18.50 21.23
C ARG A 638 -1.19 19.00 19.79
N ASP A 639 0.02 19.20 19.29
CA ASP A 639 0.25 19.65 17.91
C ASP A 639 0.67 18.47 17.02
N VAL A 640 0.17 18.42 15.78
CA VAL A 640 0.49 17.33 14.82
C VAL A 640 2.00 17.24 14.53
N HIS A 641 2.70 18.37 14.55
CA HIS A 641 4.15 18.47 14.31
C HIS A 641 4.98 17.93 15.49
N GLU A 642 4.36 17.45 16.57
CA GLU A 642 5.05 16.59 17.53
C GLU A 642 5.28 15.17 16.99
N PHE A 643 4.55 14.76 15.95
CA PHE A 643 4.54 13.39 15.42
C PHE A 643 4.96 13.31 13.96
N THR A 644 4.50 14.25 13.13
CA THR A 644 4.72 14.24 11.69
C THR A 644 4.44 15.63 11.11
N PRO A 645 5.16 16.05 10.04
CA PRO A 645 4.62 17.07 9.16
C PRO A 645 3.30 16.61 8.52
N VAL A 646 2.58 17.54 7.94
CA VAL A 646 1.40 17.33 7.09
C VAL A 646 1.59 17.96 5.70
N GLN A 647 0.86 17.45 4.70
CA GLN A 647 0.92 17.92 3.30
C GLN A 647 -0.42 17.67 2.57
N ARG A 648 -0.52 18.03 1.29
CA ARG A 648 -1.61 17.58 0.40
C ARG A 648 -1.19 16.31 -0.34
N PRO A 649 -2.11 15.35 -0.60
CA PRO A 649 -1.79 14.17 -1.39
C PRO A 649 -1.39 14.58 -2.81
N ALA A 650 -0.31 14.00 -3.33
CA ALA A 650 0.28 14.34 -4.63
C ALA A 650 0.59 15.85 -4.84
N ASN A 651 0.65 16.64 -3.75
CA ASN A 651 0.69 18.10 -3.78
C ASN A 651 -0.43 18.76 -4.61
N ASP A 652 -1.61 18.13 -4.70
CA ASP A 652 -2.76 18.72 -5.39
C ASP A 652 -3.28 19.95 -4.61
N ARG A 653 -3.06 21.14 -5.17
CA ARG A 653 -3.47 22.42 -4.57
C ARG A 653 -4.99 22.60 -4.46
N ASN A 654 -5.77 21.81 -5.20
CA ASN A 654 -7.23 21.86 -5.17
C ASN A 654 -7.83 20.83 -4.19
N SER A 655 -7.02 19.95 -3.62
CA SER A 655 -7.50 18.91 -2.71
C SER A 655 -7.69 19.46 -1.31
N ASP A 656 -8.92 19.50 -0.80
CA ASP A 656 -9.20 19.91 0.59
C ASP A 656 -8.67 18.94 1.65
N ILE A 657 -8.09 17.81 1.22
CA ILE A 657 -7.58 16.77 2.08
C ILE A 657 -6.16 17.09 2.53
N VAL A 658 -5.94 17.04 3.84
CA VAL A 658 -4.60 17.11 4.45
C VAL A 658 -4.19 15.72 4.92
N THR A 659 -3.02 15.28 4.46
CA THR A 659 -2.41 13.99 4.83
C THR A 659 -1.23 14.17 5.77
N THR A 660 -0.97 13.16 6.61
CA THR A 660 0.32 13.03 7.29
C THR A 660 1.44 12.85 6.26
N HIS A 661 2.58 13.48 6.52
CA HIS A 661 3.78 13.39 5.69
C HIS A 661 4.47 12.02 5.84
N PHE A 662 4.43 11.47 7.06
CA PHE A 662 4.82 10.09 7.34
C PHE A 662 3.68 9.11 7.08
N GLU A 663 4.06 7.94 6.60
CA GLU A 663 3.14 6.81 6.46
C GLU A 663 2.71 6.29 7.84
N TYR A 664 1.47 5.80 7.94
CA TYR A 664 0.88 5.28 9.18
C TYR A 664 1.80 4.30 9.94
N LYS A 665 2.48 3.38 9.22
CA LYS A 665 3.39 2.39 9.82
C LYS A 665 4.41 3.00 10.79
N THR A 666 4.79 4.24 10.54
CA THR A 666 5.77 5.01 11.31
C THR A 666 5.19 5.54 12.62
N ILE A 667 3.94 5.99 12.58
CA ILE A 667 3.26 6.71 13.67
C ILE A 667 2.21 5.83 14.38
N HIS A 668 2.13 4.55 14.04
CA HIS A 668 1.11 3.62 14.54
C HIS A 668 1.14 3.44 16.07
N ASP A 669 2.33 3.53 16.68
CA ASP A 669 2.52 3.44 18.14
C ASP A 669 2.27 4.78 18.86
N CYS A 670 2.01 5.85 18.10
CA CYS A 670 2.01 7.23 18.63
C CYS A 670 0.64 7.89 18.56
N LEU A 671 -0.14 7.59 17.53
CA LEU A 671 -1.44 8.19 17.29
C LEU A 671 -2.47 7.10 17.01
N LEU A 672 -3.70 7.33 17.47
CA LEU A 672 -4.82 6.48 17.11
C LEU A 672 -5.21 6.68 15.65
N LYS A 673 -5.60 5.57 15.02
CA LYS A 673 -6.16 5.53 13.67
C LYS A 673 -7.60 5.02 13.73
N LEU A 674 -8.48 5.65 12.95
CA LEU A 674 -9.80 5.12 12.61
C LEU A 674 -9.80 4.74 11.13
N ASP A 675 -10.08 3.48 10.81
CA ASP A 675 -10.19 3.02 9.42
C ASP A 675 -11.65 3.14 8.95
N LEU A 676 -11.93 4.32 8.40
CA LEU A 676 -13.23 4.73 7.87
C LEU A 676 -13.23 4.49 6.36
N LEU A 677 -13.43 3.23 5.96
CA LEU A 677 -13.21 2.74 4.61
C LEU A 677 -14.48 2.89 3.75
N GLY A 678 -14.30 3.17 2.46
CA GLY A 678 -15.35 3.10 1.46
C GLY A 678 -15.41 1.67 0.91
N HIS A 679 -16.61 1.11 0.83
CA HIS A 679 -16.84 -0.24 0.33
C HIS A 679 -18.11 -0.30 -0.51
N ASP A 680 -18.16 -1.25 -1.44
CA ASP A 680 -19.27 -1.41 -2.37
C ASP A 680 -20.43 -2.22 -1.75
N ASP A 681 -20.17 -3.11 -0.79
CA ASP A 681 -21.25 -3.88 -0.12
C ASP A 681 -22.31 -2.95 0.51
N PRO A 682 -21.97 -1.94 1.34
CA PRO A 682 -22.97 -1.04 1.89
C PRO A 682 -23.70 -0.23 0.82
N THR A 683 -23.01 0.22 -0.23
CA THR A 683 -23.64 0.94 -1.36
C THR A 683 -24.63 0.05 -2.11
N MET A 684 -24.25 -1.21 -2.36
CA MET A 684 -25.09 -2.19 -3.04
C MET A 684 -26.32 -2.55 -2.20
N ILE A 685 -26.13 -2.79 -0.89
CA ILE A 685 -27.25 -3.02 0.03
C ILE A 685 -28.19 -1.82 0.04
N LYS A 686 -27.67 -0.59 0.17
CA LYS A 686 -28.50 0.62 0.16
C LYS A 686 -29.36 0.72 -1.10
N MET A 687 -28.76 0.50 -2.26
CA MET A 687 -29.50 0.49 -3.53
C MET A 687 -30.57 -0.61 -3.57
N LEU A 688 -30.29 -1.79 -3.01
CA LEU A 688 -31.27 -2.88 -2.92
C LEU A 688 -32.42 -2.55 -1.96
N GLU A 689 -32.14 -1.91 -0.82
CA GLU A 689 -33.17 -1.41 0.09
C GLU A 689 -34.07 -0.38 -0.60
N ASP A 690 -33.48 0.55 -1.36
CA ASP A 690 -34.22 1.58 -2.10
C ASP A 690 -35.09 0.99 -3.22
N LEU A 691 -34.57 -0.01 -3.94
CA LEU A 691 -35.28 -0.64 -5.05
C LEU A 691 -36.40 -1.58 -4.58
N THR A 692 -36.22 -2.25 -3.44
CA THR A 692 -37.14 -3.31 -2.98
C THR A 692 -38.04 -2.89 -1.83
N GLY A 693 -37.67 -1.83 -1.10
CA GLY A 693 -38.31 -1.42 0.16
C GLY A 693 -38.08 -2.38 1.33
N MET A 694 -37.26 -3.42 1.16
CA MET A 694 -36.90 -4.39 2.20
C MET A 694 -35.58 -3.98 2.84
N ARG A 695 -35.54 -3.89 4.17
CA ARG A 695 -34.30 -3.59 4.89
C ARG A 695 -33.38 -4.81 4.92
N ALA A 696 -32.08 -4.57 4.95
CA ALA A 696 -31.05 -5.59 5.08
C ALA A 696 -31.19 -6.42 6.37
N ASP A 697 -31.64 -5.78 7.44
CA ASP A 697 -31.87 -6.40 8.75
C ASP A 697 -33.05 -7.40 8.75
N ASP A 698 -33.97 -7.26 7.80
CA ASP A 698 -35.14 -8.13 7.67
C ASP A 698 -34.84 -9.42 6.87
N VAL A 699 -33.64 -9.54 6.29
CA VAL A 699 -33.23 -10.71 5.51
C VAL A 699 -32.96 -11.90 6.44
N PRO A 700 -33.64 -13.05 6.24
CA PRO A 700 -33.38 -14.26 7.04
C PRO A 700 -32.02 -14.87 6.67
N MET A 701 -31.12 -14.96 7.65
CA MET A 701 -29.75 -15.48 7.48
C MET A 701 -29.66 -17.00 7.30
N ASP A 702 -30.80 -17.69 7.31
CA ASP A 702 -30.95 -19.15 7.21
C ASP A 702 -31.84 -19.57 6.03
N ASP A 703 -32.11 -18.67 5.07
CA ASP A 703 -32.96 -18.97 3.91
C ASP A 703 -32.39 -20.14 3.08
N PRO A 704 -33.11 -21.28 2.97
CA PRO A 704 -32.58 -22.47 2.30
C PRO A 704 -32.30 -22.27 0.81
N ALA A 705 -33.12 -21.45 0.13
CA ALA A 705 -32.95 -21.17 -1.29
C ALA A 705 -31.66 -20.36 -1.52
N THR A 706 -31.43 -19.33 -0.71
CA THR A 706 -30.20 -18.54 -0.71
C THR A 706 -28.98 -19.38 -0.38
N MET A 707 -29.02 -20.20 0.67
CA MET A 707 -27.90 -21.07 1.04
C MET A 707 -27.55 -22.07 -0.08
N SER A 708 -28.55 -22.55 -0.83
CA SER A 708 -28.33 -23.54 -1.88
C SER A 708 -27.50 -23.03 -3.07
N ILE A 709 -27.46 -21.72 -3.33
CA ILE A 709 -26.71 -21.18 -4.48
C ILE A 709 -25.19 -21.32 -4.31
N PHE A 710 -24.72 -21.46 -3.08
CA PHE A 710 -23.29 -21.71 -2.78
C PHE A 710 -22.84 -23.13 -3.13
N SER A 711 -23.79 -24.01 -3.48
CA SER A 711 -23.55 -25.42 -3.79
C SER A 711 -24.23 -25.90 -5.08
N GLY A 712 -24.97 -25.03 -5.77
CA GLY A 712 -25.73 -25.36 -6.97
C GLY A 712 -26.31 -24.12 -7.64
N VAL A 713 -27.05 -24.31 -8.73
CA VAL A 713 -27.67 -23.23 -9.54
C VAL A 713 -29.19 -23.37 -9.63
N GLU A 714 -29.74 -24.45 -9.09
CA GLU A 714 -31.14 -24.84 -9.24
C GLU A 714 -32.09 -23.81 -8.65
N ALA A 715 -31.74 -23.19 -7.50
CA ALA A 715 -32.53 -22.12 -6.90
C ALA A 715 -32.55 -20.82 -7.74
N LEU A 716 -31.66 -20.70 -8.74
CA LEU A 716 -31.68 -19.60 -9.70
C LEU A 716 -32.57 -19.89 -10.91
N GLY A 717 -33.15 -21.09 -11.00
CA GLY A 717 -33.93 -21.56 -12.15
C GLY A 717 -33.06 -22.02 -13.33
N LEU A 718 -31.80 -22.33 -13.09
CA LEU A 718 -30.82 -22.72 -14.12
C LEU A 718 -30.49 -24.22 -14.03
N ASP A 719 -30.14 -24.81 -15.17
CA ASP A 719 -29.54 -26.15 -15.23
C ASP A 719 -28.00 -26.02 -15.31
N PRO A 720 -27.23 -26.77 -14.48
CA PRO A 720 -25.77 -26.69 -14.49
C PRO A 720 -25.12 -27.01 -15.85
N ARG A 721 -25.71 -27.90 -16.65
CA ARG A 721 -25.17 -28.31 -17.95
C ARG A 721 -25.45 -27.28 -19.02
N GLU A 722 -26.64 -26.68 -19.00
CA GLU A 722 -27.04 -25.64 -19.96
C GLU A 722 -26.36 -24.31 -19.68
N SER A 723 -26.28 -23.90 -18.41
CA SER A 723 -25.61 -22.66 -17.99
C SER A 723 -24.08 -22.76 -18.04
N GLY A 724 -23.52 -23.97 -17.89
CA GLY A 724 -22.08 -24.16 -17.70
C GLY A 724 -21.58 -23.68 -16.33
N MET A 725 -22.48 -23.43 -15.37
CA MET A 725 -22.18 -22.94 -14.03
C MET A 725 -22.47 -24.04 -13.01
N ALA A 726 -21.50 -24.37 -12.15
CA ALA A 726 -21.66 -25.41 -11.13
C ALA A 726 -22.20 -24.86 -9.80
N VAL A 727 -22.03 -23.56 -9.53
CA VAL A 727 -22.53 -22.85 -8.35
C VAL A 727 -23.12 -21.50 -8.76
N GLY A 728 -24.14 -21.05 -8.04
CA GLY A 728 -24.92 -19.85 -8.33
C GLY A 728 -24.40 -18.57 -7.69
N THR A 729 -23.09 -18.43 -7.46
CA THR A 729 -22.50 -17.29 -6.75
C THR A 729 -21.88 -16.23 -7.66
N VAL A 730 -22.06 -16.30 -8.99
CA VAL A 730 -21.64 -15.23 -9.91
C VAL A 730 -22.17 -13.88 -9.42
N ALA A 731 -21.36 -12.82 -9.49
CA ALA A 731 -21.70 -11.48 -9.00
C ALA A 731 -21.98 -11.34 -7.48
N VAL A 732 -21.89 -12.42 -6.69
CA VAL A 732 -21.96 -12.35 -5.22
C VAL A 732 -20.59 -11.91 -4.67
N PRO A 733 -20.53 -10.91 -3.78
CA PRO A 733 -19.28 -10.46 -3.16
C PRO A 733 -18.54 -11.63 -2.50
N GLU A 734 -17.20 -11.63 -2.61
CA GLU A 734 -16.30 -12.73 -2.20
C GLU A 734 -16.44 -14.02 -3.01
N PHE A 735 -17.66 -14.56 -3.06
CA PHE A 735 -17.97 -15.88 -3.57
C PHE A 735 -18.11 -15.98 -5.09
N GLY A 736 -18.13 -14.85 -5.81
CA GLY A 736 -18.27 -14.81 -7.27
C GLY A 736 -16.97 -14.97 -8.05
N THR A 737 -15.81 -14.86 -7.39
CA THR A 737 -14.52 -15.03 -8.08
C THR A 737 -14.34 -16.47 -8.56
N LYS A 738 -13.61 -16.68 -9.66
CA LYS A 738 -13.35 -18.03 -10.18
C LYS A 738 -12.63 -18.92 -9.16
N PHE A 739 -11.72 -18.34 -8.39
CA PHE A 739 -10.99 -19.05 -7.34
C PHE A 739 -11.93 -19.56 -6.25
N VAL A 740 -12.79 -18.69 -5.71
CA VAL A 740 -13.72 -19.08 -4.64
C VAL A 740 -14.81 -20.01 -5.16
N ARG A 741 -15.30 -19.83 -6.39
CA ARG A 741 -16.22 -20.79 -7.01
C ARG A 741 -15.62 -22.18 -7.15
N GLY A 742 -14.33 -22.29 -7.53
CA GLY A 742 -13.62 -23.57 -7.50
C GLY A 742 -13.57 -24.21 -6.11
N MET A 743 -13.39 -23.40 -5.05
CA MET A 743 -13.47 -23.89 -3.66
C MET A 743 -14.89 -24.36 -3.30
N LEU A 744 -15.92 -23.60 -3.67
CA LEU A 744 -17.32 -23.95 -3.43
C LEU A 744 -17.71 -25.24 -4.17
N GLU A 745 -17.25 -25.43 -5.40
CA GLU A 745 -17.47 -26.65 -6.18
C GLU A 745 -16.85 -27.89 -5.51
N ALA A 746 -15.64 -27.72 -4.94
CA ALA A 746 -14.93 -28.78 -4.24
C ALA A 746 -15.53 -29.11 -2.86
N THR A 747 -16.07 -28.10 -2.16
CA THR A 747 -16.47 -28.22 -0.75
C THR A 747 -17.98 -28.36 -0.54
N ARG A 748 -18.80 -27.80 -1.45
CA ARG A 748 -20.27 -27.76 -1.41
C ARG A 748 -20.83 -27.45 -0.02
N PRO A 749 -20.58 -26.23 0.50
CA PRO A 749 -20.98 -25.85 1.85
C PRO A 749 -22.50 -25.87 2.02
N LYS A 750 -22.95 -26.27 3.21
CA LYS A 750 -24.36 -26.48 3.59
C LYS A 750 -24.84 -25.60 4.73
N SER A 751 -23.93 -24.86 5.38
CA SER A 751 -24.23 -24.03 6.54
C SER A 751 -23.55 -22.66 6.44
N PHE A 752 -24.06 -21.69 7.19
CA PHE A 752 -23.45 -20.37 7.31
C PHE A 752 -22.05 -20.46 7.92
N GLY A 753 -21.88 -21.30 8.96
CA GLY A 753 -20.56 -21.56 9.54
C GLY A 753 -19.53 -22.04 8.52
N GLU A 754 -19.92 -22.96 7.61
CA GLU A 754 -19.04 -23.42 6.53
C GLU A 754 -18.71 -22.29 5.54
N LEU A 755 -19.64 -21.38 5.22
CA LEU A 755 -19.34 -20.20 4.40
C LEU A 755 -18.30 -19.29 5.06
N VAL A 756 -18.37 -19.09 6.38
CA VAL A 756 -17.36 -18.33 7.14
C VAL A 756 -15.99 -18.98 7.02
N ARG A 757 -15.92 -20.33 7.06
CA ARG A 757 -14.66 -21.06 6.84
C ARG A 757 -14.13 -20.87 5.42
N ILE A 758 -14.98 -20.97 4.40
CA ILE A 758 -14.58 -20.76 3.01
C ILE A 758 -14.09 -19.32 2.79
N SER A 759 -14.75 -18.33 3.39
CA SER A 759 -14.31 -16.93 3.36
C SER A 759 -12.91 -16.76 3.96
N GLY A 760 -12.64 -17.39 5.11
CA GLY A 760 -11.29 -17.39 5.70
C GLY A 760 -10.24 -18.06 4.81
N LEU A 761 -10.58 -19.23 4.25
CA LEU A 761 -9.67 -20.02 3.41
C LEU A 761 -9.36 -19.39 2.06
N SER A 762 -10.27 -18.59 1.51
CA SER A 762 -10.09 -17.92 0.23
C SER A 762 -9.18 -16.69 0.30
N HIS A 763 -8.83 -16.25 1.51
CA HIS A 763 -8.08 -15.03 1.75
C HIS A 763 -6.70 -15.31 2.34
N GLY A 764 -5.67 -15.11 1.53
CA GLY A 764 -4.27 -15.22 1.94
C GLY A 764 -3.50 -16.25 1.11
N THR A 765 -2.24 -15.91 0.82
CA THR A 765 -1.35 -16.83 0.10
C THR A 765 -1.04 -18.06 0.97
N ASN A 766 -1.07 -19.24 0.35
CA ASN A 766 -0.81 -20.54 0.98
C ASN A 766 -1.76 -20.91 2.13
N VAL A 767 -2.99 -20.39 2.13
CA VAL A 767 -4.06 -20.83 3.04
C VAL A 767 -4.79 -22.03 2.42
N TRP A 768 -5.36 -21.86 1.22
CA TRP A 768 -6.00 -22.94 0.47
C TRP A 768 -5.03 -23.75 -0.40
N LEU A 769 -4.48 -23.12 -1.45
CA LEU A 769 -3.58 -23.77 -2.42
C LEU A 769 -2.30 -24.25 -1.73
N SER A 770 -1.88 -25.49 -2.03
CA SER A 770 -0.70 -26.14 -1.45
C SER A 770 -0.73 -26.31 0.08
N ASN A 771 -1.92 -26.21 0.68
CA ASN A 771 -2.14 -26.32 2.12
C ASN A 771 -3.51 -26.98 2.41
N ALA A 772 -4.55 -26.23 2.78
CA ALA A 772 -5.84 -26.81 3.18
C ALA A 772 -6.48 -27.68 2.10
N GLN A 773 -6.31 -27.32 0.81
CA GLN A 773 -6.80 -28.14 -0.30
C GLN A 773 -6.19 -29.55 -0.28
N ASP A 774 -4.86 -29.64 -0.22
CA ASP A 774 -4.14 -30.92 -0.24
C ASP A 774 -4.51 -31.78 0.97
N LEU A 775 -4.70 -31.16 2.15
CA LEU A 775 -5.11 -31.85 3.38
C LEU A 775 -6.53 -32.44 3.26
N ILE A 776 -7.44 -31.73 2.59
CA ILE A 776 -8.81 -32.17 2.36
C ILE A 776 -8.85 -33.26 1.28
N GLU A 777 -8.17 -33.06 0.15
CA GLU A 777 -8.14 -34.01 -0.96
C GLU A 777 -7.43 -35.33 -0.60
N SER A 778 -6.38 -35.27 0.24
CA SER A 778 -5.69 -36.46 0.75
C SER A 778 -6.44 -37.18 1.88
N GLY A 779 -7.54 -36.60 2.39
CA GLY A 779 -8.32 -37.16 3.49
C GLY A 779 -7.63 -37.07 4.87
N VAL A 780 -6.60 -36.24 5.00
CA VAL A 780 -5.88 -36.01 6.28
C VAL A 780 -6.73 -35.16 7.24
N ALA A 781 -7.50 -34.21 6.71
CA ALA A 781 -8.38 -33.32 7.48
C ALA A 781 -9.69 -33.06 6.74
N ARG A 782 -10.79 -32.80 7.46
CA ARG A 782 -12.05 -32.32 6.86
C ARG A 782 -12.06 -30.78 6.82
N LEU A 783 -13.03 -30.20 6.11
CA LEU A 783 -13.22 -28.74 6.08
C LEU A 783 -13.35 -28.13 7.47
N THR A 784 -13.99 -28.81 8.41
CA THR A 784 -14.14 -28.39 9.81
C THR A 784 -12.86 -28.46 10.62
N ASP A 785 -11.87 -29.25 10.18
CA ASP A 785 -10.65 -29.52 10.94
C ASP A 785 -9.49 -28.61 10.51
N VAL A 786 -9.49 -28.08 9.27
CA VAL A 786 -8.43 -27.19 8.75
C VAL A 786 -8.41 -25.81 9.42
N ILE A 787 -7.33 -25.06 9.23
CA ILE A 787 -7.21 -23.70 9.77
C ILE A 787 -7.85 -22.72 8.77
N ALA A 788 -9.03 -22.17 9.11
CA ALA A 788 -9.74 -21.23 8.23
C ALA A 788 -9.58 -19.78 8.69
N CYS A 789 -9.60 -19.56 10.00
CA CYS A 789 -9.42 -18.25 10.61
C CYS A 789 -8.31 -18.30 11.68
N ARG A 790 -7.69 -17.16 11.99
CA ARG A 790 -6.65 -17.11 13.04
C ARG A 790 -7.19 -17.54 14.41
N ASP A 791 -8.44 -17.23 14.70
CA ASP A 791 -9.13 -17.62 15.94
C ASP A 791 -9.14 -19.13 16.15
N ASP A 792 -9.19 -19.92 15.07
CA ASP A 792 -9.13 -21.38 15.12
C ASP A 792 -7.82 -21.86 15.74
N ILE A 793 -6.70 -21.17 15.46
CA ILE A 793 -5.39 -21.50 16.05
C ILE A 793 -5.43 -21.29 17.55
N MET A 794 -5.84 -20.11 17.99
CA MET A 794 -5.84 -19.80 19.42
C MET A 794 -6.79 -20.74 20.18
N ASN A 795 -8.02 -20.93 19.68
CA ASN A 795 -9.01 -21.78 20.32
C ASN A 795 -8.56 -23.24 20.36
N ARG A 796 -7.99 -23.74 19.26
CA ARG A 796 -7.49 -25.12 19.19
C ARG A 796 -6.36 -25.36 20.16
N LEU A 797 -5.35 -24.48 20.18
CA LEU A 797 -4.19 -24.63 21.06
C LEU A 797 -4.57 -24.54 22.54
N ILE A 798 -5.51 -23.64 22.90
CA ILE A 798 -6.03 -23.58 24.27
C ILE A 798 -6.77 -24.88 24.63
N SER A 799 -7.59 -25.40 23.70
CA SER A 799 -8.31 -26.67 23.91
C SER A 799 -7.37 -27.87 24.03
N ASP A 800 -6.23 -27.86 23.35
CA ASP A 800 -5.18 -28.88 23.45
C ASP A 800 -4.31 -28.71 24.73
N GLY A 801 -4.56 -27.65 25.52
CA GLY A 801 -3.97 -27.45 26.84
C GLY A 801 -2.79 -26.46 26.89
N LEU A 802 -2.47 -25.77 25.79
CA LEU A 802 -1.41 -24.77 25.77
C LEU A 802 -1.81 -23.53 26.61
N PRO A 803 -0.84 -22.82 27.22
CA PRO A 803 -1.11 -21.56 27.88
C PRO A 803 -1.74 -20.53 26.92
N PRO A 804 -2.80 -19.80 27.33
CA PRO A 804 -3.50 -18.87 26.44
C PRO A 804 -2.63 -17.77 25.82
N LYS A 805 -1.60 -17.31 26.56
CA LYS A 805 -0.64 -16.33 26.03
C LYS A 805 0.20 -16.89 24.89
N ASP A 806 0.66 -18.14 25.00
CA ASP A 806 1.42 -18.80 23.93
C ASP A 806 0.54 -19.05 22.72
N ALA A 807 -0.70 -19.51 22.92
CA ALA A 807 -1.68 -19.69 21.85
C ALA A 807 -1.95 -18.38 21.09
N PHE A 808 -2.12 -17.26 21.81
CA PHE A 808 -2.29 -15.93 21.21
C PHE A 808 -1.05 -15.48 20.43
N ARG A 809 0.15 -15.63 21.01
CA ARG A 809 1.42 -15.30 20.35
C ARG A 809 1.60 -16.09 19.05
N ILE A 810 1.36 -17.40 19.08
CA ILE A 810 1.45 -18.28 17.91
C ILE A 810 0.46 -17.85 16.84
N MET A 811 -0.82 -17.65 17.21
CA MET A 811 -1.85 -17.13 16.29
C MET A 811 -1.42 -15.84 15.60
N GLU A 812 -0.95 -14.84 16.37
CA GLU A 812 -0.56 -13.53 15.83
C GLU A 812 0.68 -13.58 14.93
N ARG A 813 1.59 -14.54 15.13
CA ARG A 813 2.73 -14.75 14.24
C ARG A 813 2.32 -15.43 12.94
N VAL A 814 1.56 -16.51 13.03
CA VAL A 814 1.11 -17.32 11.87
C VAL A 814 0.26 -16.46 10.93
N ARG A 815 -0.71 -15.69 11.46
CA ARG A 815 -1.57 -14.82 10.63
C ARG A 815 -0.81 -13.70 9.93
N LYS A 816 0.40 -13.35 10.39
CA LYS A 816 1.31 -12.36 9.77
C LYS A 816 2.33 -13.01 8.82
N GLY A 817 2.21 -14.31 8.57
CA GLY A 817 3.12 -15.05 7.70
C GLY A 817 4.53 -15.22 8.25
N LYS A 818 4.72 -15.04 9.57
CA LYS A 818 6.02 -15.17 10.23
C LYS A 818 6.36 -16.61 10.61
N GLY A 819 5.48 -17.56 10.31
CA GLY A 819 5.58 -18.95 10.75
C GLY A 819 5.64 -19.09 12.27
N LEU A 820 6.04 -20.27 12.71
CA LEU A 820 6.31 -20.59 14.11
C LEU A 820 7.67 -20.01 14.55
N ALA A 821 7.81 -19.63 15.81
CA ALA A 821 9.12 -19.28 16.37
C ALA A 821 9.89 -20.56 16.77
N ASP A 822 11.20 -20.41 17.01
CA ASP A 822 12.03 -21.51 17.50
C ASP A 822 11.46 -22.09 18.80
N GLY A 823 11.12 -23.38 18.78
CA GLY A 823 10.57 -24.11 19.94
C GLY A 823 9.05 -24.15 20.04
N ASP A 824 8.32 -23.34 19.25
CA ASP A 824 6.85 -23.40 19.22
C ASP A 824 6.35 -24.74 18.65
N ASP A 825 7.08 -25.30 17.68
CA ASP A 825 6.87 -26.64 17.11
C ASP A 825 6.90 -27.75 18.18
N ARG A 826 7.90 -27.71 19.06
CA ARG A 826 8.04 -28.65 20.17
C ARG A 826 6.94 -28.47 21.20
N LEU A 827 6.63 -27.23 21.56
CA LEU A 827 5.56 -26.92 22.50
C LEU A 827 4.21 -27.46 22.01
N MET A 828 3.90 -27.25 20.73
CA MET A 828 2.70 -27.78 20.08
C MET A 828 2.70 -29.32 20.09
N ALA A 829 3.82 -29.96 19.72
CA ALA A 829 3.93 -31.41 19.72
C ALA A 829 3.81 -32.04 21.12
N GLU A 830 4.38 -31.41 22.16
CA GLU A 830 4.28 -31.86 23.57
C GLU A 830 2.83 -31.89 24.08
N HIS A 831 1.97 -31.03 23.54
CA HIS A 831 0.54 -30.98 23.86
C HIS A 831 -0.32 -31.80 22.87
N GLY A 832 0.29 -32.61 22.00
CA GLY A 832 -0.41 -33.53 21.11
C GLY A 832 -1.00 -32.88 19.85
N VAL A 833 -0.55 -31.67 19.48
CA VAL A 833 -0.92 -31.06 18.20
C VAL A 833 -0.30 -31.86 17.05
N PRO A 834 -1.08 -32.31 16.04
CA PRO A 834 -0.56 -33.09 14.92
C PRO A 834 0.46 -32.35 14.05
N GLU A 835 1.42 -33.10 13.49
CA GLU A 835 2.49 -32.56 12.61
C GLU A 835 1.95 -31.80 11.40
N TRP A 836 0.88 -32.30 10.76
CA TRP A 836 0.27 -31.61 9.61
C TRP A 836 -0.26 -30.21 9.97
N TYR A 837 -0.69 -30.00 11.23
CA TYR A 837 -1.20 -28.71 11.70
C TYR A 837 -0.06 -27.72 11.91
N ILE A 838 1.07 -28.20 12.46
CA ILE A 838 2.32 -27.45 12.61
C ILE A 838 2.84 -27.00 11.23
N ASP A 839 2.85 -27.91 10.26
CA ASP A 839 3.25 -27.61 8.87
C ASP A 839 2.33 -26.59 8.21
N SER A 840 1.01 -26.72 8.43
CA SER A 840 0.04 -25.75 7.93
C SER A 840 0.30 -24.35 8.48
N CYS A 841 0.61 -24.22 9.78
CA CYS A 841 0.97 -22.95 10.41
C CYS A 841 2.20 -22.28 9.77
N ASN A 842 3.20 -23.06 9.35
CA ASN A 842 4.41 -22.55 8.69
C ASN A 842 4.18 -22.15 7.22
N LYS A 843 3.14 -22.69 6.57
CA LYS A 843 2.80 -22.38 5.17
C LYS A 843 2.05 -21.06 5.03
N ILE A 844 1.14 -20.76 5.96
CA ILE A 844 0.26 -19.58 5.92
C ILE A 844 1.09 -18.29 5.84
N ARG A 845 0.71 -17.39 4.93
CA ARG A 845 1.35 -16.06 4.76
C ARG A 845 0.49 -14.91 5.27
N TYR A 846 -0.82 -15.09 5.29
CA TYR A 846 -1.79 -14.14 5.81
C TYR A 846 -3.09 -14.87 6.13
N MET A 847 -3.84 -14.44 7.16
CA MET A 847 -5.13 -15.05 7.51
C MET A 847 -6.07 -14.08 8.23
N PHE A 848 -7.37 -14.21 7.96
CA PHE A 848 -8.42 -13.38 8.55
C PHE A 848 -8.75 -13.74 10.01
N PRO A 849 -9.24 -12.76 10.80
CA PRO A 849 -10.05 -13.05 11.98
C PRO A 849 -11.44 -13.56 11.59
N LYS A 850 -12.00 -14.46 12.41
CA LYS A 850 -13.35 -15.03 12.23
C LYS A 850 -14.43 -13.94 12.20
N ALA A 851 -14.26 -12.87 13.00
CA ALA A 851 -15.15 -11.72 12.99
C ALA A 851 -15.26 -11.03 11.61
N HIS A 852 -14.14 -10.88 10.91
CA HIS A 852 -14.11 -10.30 9.57
C HIS A 852 -14.80 -11.23 8.56
N ALA A 853 -14.46 -12.52 8.60
CA ALA A 853 -15.10 -13.51 7.73
C ALA A 853 -16.62 -13.56 7.97
N ALA A 854 -17.08 -13.59 9.23
CA ALA A 854 -18.50 -13.57 9.57
C ALA A 854 -19.21 -12.32 9.04
N ALA A 855 -18.64 -11.13 9.23
CA ALA A 855 -19.20 -9.88 8.72
C ALA A 855 -19.37 -9.87 7.19
N TYR A 856 -18.33 -10.30 6.47
CA TYR A 856 -18.36 -10.35 5.00
C TYR A 856 -19.37 -11.39 4.50
N VAL A 857 -19.41 -12.57 5.12
CA VAL A 857 -20.42 -13.59 4.77
C VAL A 857 -21.83 -13.09 5.07
N THR A 858 -22.05 -12.35 6.16
CA THR A 858 -23.36 -11.73 6.42
C THR A 858 -23.79 -10.79 5.29
N MET A 859 -22.90 -9.92 4.82
CA MET A 859 -23.18 -9.04 3.68
C MET A 859 -23.42 -9.81 2.38
N SER A 860 -22.53 -10.74 2.04
CA SER A 860 -22.65 -11.58 0.84
C SER A 860 -23.93 -12.40 0.84
N PHE A 861 -24.35 -12.93 2.00
CA PHE A 861 -25.59 -13.69 2.12
C PHE A 861 -26.82 -12.80 1.95
N ARG A 862 -26.82 -11.59 2.55
CA ARG A 862 -27.89 -10.60 2.34
C ARG A 862 -28.03 -10.24 0.86
N ILE A 863 -26.92 -9.98 0.18
CA ILE A 863 -26.90 -9.70 -1.27
C ILE A 863 -27.36 -10.92 -2.08
N ALA A 864 -26.93 -12.12 -1.72
CA ALA A 864 -27.35 -13.37 -2.34
C ALA A 864 -28.86 -13.63 -2.19
N TYR A 865 -29.47 -13.22 -1.07
CA TYR A 865 -30.92 -13.31 -0.89
C TYR A 865 -31.67 -12.51 -1.96
N PHE A 866 -31.25 -11.27 -2.22
CA PHE A 866 -31.81 -10.48 -3.31
C PHE A 866 -31.53 -11.12 -4.67
N LYS A 867 -30.36 -11.73 -4.89
CA LYS A 867 -30.09 -12.48 -6.13
C LYS A 867 -31.11 -13.58 -6.39
N VAL A 868 -31.52 -14.32 -5.36
CA VAL A 868 -32.48 -15.42 -5.47
C VAL A 868 -33.90 -14.88 -5.64
N HIS A 869 -34.32 -13.97 -4.76
CA HIS A 869 -35.72 -13.57 -4.62
C HIS A 869 -36.11 -12.30 -5.41
N ARG A 870 -35.14 -11.47 -5.79
CA ARG A 870 -35.28 -10.15 -6.47
C ARG A 870 -34.21 -9.97 -7.56
N PRO A 871 -34.18 -10.85 -8.58
CA PRO A 871 -33.06 -10.92 -9.52
C PRO A 871 -32.85 -9.63 -10.33
N VAL A 872 -33.92 -8.97 -10.76
CA VAL A 872 -33.82 -7.75 -11.59
C VAL A 872 -33.15 -6.64 -10.78
N GLU A 873 -33.58 -6.43 -9.53
CA GLU A 873 -33.02 -5.46 -8.61
C GLU A 873 -31.57 -5.79 -8.24
N PHE A 874 -31.25 -7.08 -8.02
CA PHE A 874 -29.88 -7.54 -7.79
C PHE A 874 -28.95 -7.17 -8.94
N TYR A 875 -29.31 -7.50 -10.18
CA TYR A 875 -28.46 -7.19 -11.33
C TYR A 875 -28.38 -5.68 -11.58
N ALA A 876 -29.47 -4.93 -11.39
CA ALA A 876 -29.43 -3.47 -11.46
C ALA A 876 -28.40 -2.87 -10.49
N ALA A 877 -28.40 -3.32 -9.23
CA ALA A 877 -27.44 -2.89 -8.23
C ALA A 877 -26.00 -3.34 -8.55
N TYR A 878 -25.81 -4.60 -8.96
CA TYR A 878 -24.49 -5.12 -9.31
C TYR A 878 -23.85 -4.34 -10.47
N PHE A 879 -24.58 -4.16 -11.58
CA PHE A 879 -24.03 -3.48 -12.75
C PHE A 879 -23.83 -1.98 -12.53
N THR A 880 -24.63 -1.36 -11.65
CA THR A 880 -24.46 0.05 -11.29
C THR A 880 -23.24 0.29 -10.43
N ILE A 881 -23.01 -0.57 -9.42
CA ILE A 881 -21.98 -0.31 -8.40
C ILE A 881 -20.64 -0.97 -8.74
N ARG A 882 -20.65 -2.20 -9.25
CA ARG A 882 -19.43 -3.04 -9.39
C ARG A 882 -18.95 -3.21 -10.81
N ALA A 883 -19.77 -2.90 -11.80
CA ALA A 883 -19.44 -3.08 -13.21
C ALA A 883 -19.03 -1.75 -13.87
N SER A 884 -18.03 -1.07 -13.30
CA SER A 884 -17.58 0.25 -13.77
C SER A 884 -17.07 0.26 -15.22
N ASP A 885 -16.57 -0.86 -15.73
CA ASP A 885 -16.12 -1.02 -17.12
C ASP A 885 -17.21 -1.59 -18.04
N PHE A 886 -18.48 -1.67 -17.60
CA PHE A 886 -19.52 -2.30 -18.38
C PHE A 886 -19.76 -1.56 -19.70
N ASP A 887 -19.57 -2.30 -20.79
CA ASP A 887 -19.78 -1.80 -22.14
C ASP A 887 -21.16 -2.24 -22.65
N SER A 888 -21.92 -1.29 -23.20
CA SER A 888 -23.23 -1.54 -23.84
C SER A 888 -23.22 -2.68 -24.87
N SER A 889 -22.09 -2.95 -25.54
CA SER A 889 -21.92 -4.09 -26.45
C SER A 889 -22.13 -5.45 -25.77
N ILE A 890 -21.77 -5.60 -24.50
CA ILE A 890 -22.00 -6.83 -23.72
C ILE A 890 -23.50 -7.12 -23.62
N ALA A 891 -24.30 -6.07 -23.40
CA ALA A 891 -25.74 -6.20 -23.29
C ALA A 891 -26.41 -6.59 -24.62
N LEU A 892 -25.80 -6.25 -25.76
CA LEU A 892 -26.32 -6.58 -27.09
C LEU A 892 -25.97 -8.01 -27.54
N MET A 893 -24.94 -8.62 -26.97
CA MET A 893 -24.55 -10.00 -27.30
C MET A 893 -25.61 -11.03 -26.87
N SER A 894 -25.73 -12.11 -27.65
CA SER A 894 -26.46 -13.32 -27.24
C SER A 894 -25.70 -14.05 -26.13
N VAL A 895 -26.38 -14.96 -25.42
CA VAL A 895 -25.73 -15.79 -24.40
C VAL A 895 -24.61 -16.63 -25.01
N GLU A 896 -24.82 -17.18 -26.21
CA GLU A 896 -23.82 -17.97 -26.93
C GLU A 896 -22.59 -17.17 -27.33
N GLU A 897 -22.78 -15.92 -27.76
CA GLU A 897 -21.69 -14.99 -28.09
C GLU A 897 -20.86 -14.66 -26.86
N ILE A 898 -21.52 -14.34 -25.74
CA ILE A 898 -20.85 -14.08 -24.47
C ILE A 898 -20.03 -15.31 -24.03
N MET A 899 -20.63 -16.50 -24.05
CA MET A 899 -19.95 -17.73 -23.63
C MET A 899 -18.76 -18.07 -24.53
N THR A 900 -18.81 -17.71 -25.81
CA THR A 900 -17.68 -17.86 -26.74
C THR A 900 -16.55 -16.90 -26.38
N ALA A 901 -16.85 -15.61 -26.20
CA ALA A 901 -15.86 -14.60 -25.80
C ALA A 901 -15.19 -14.95 -24.46
N LEU A 902 -15.96 -15.46 -23.49
CA LEU A 902 -15.42 -15.93 -22.20
C LEU A 902 -14.40 -17.07 -22.37
N ARG A 903 -14.65 -18.02 -23.28
CA ARG A 903 -13.71 -19.12 -23.55
C ARG A 903 -12.41 -18.59 -24.15
N ASP A 904 -12.48 -17.64 -25.07
CA ASP A 904 -11.31 -17.06 -25.72
C ASP A 904 -10.43 -16.29 -24.72
N VAL A 905 -11.05 -15.45 -23.87
CA VAL A 905 -10.34 -14.72 -22.81
C VAL A 905 -9.72 -15.68 -21.79
N ASN A 906 -10.42 -16.76 -21.42
CA ASN A 906 -9.92 -17.75 -20.48
C ASN A 906 -8.79 -18.63 -21.05
N ALA A 907 -8.77 -18.86 -22.36
CA ALA A 907 -7.73 -19.62 -23.03
C ALA A 907 -6.45 -18.80 -23.27
N SER A 908 -6.57 -17.47 -23.32
CA SER A 908 -5.46 -16.55 -23.56
C SER A 908 -4.59 -16.35 -22.32
N GLN A 909 -3.30 -16.66 -22.43
CA GLN A 909 -2.30 -16.31 -21.40
C GLN A 909 -1.94 -14.82 -21.41
N ASP A 910 -2.18 -14.14 -22.55
CA ASP A 910 -1.83 -12.74 -22.78
C ASP A 910 -3.00 -11.77 -22.56
N ALA A 911 -4.14 -12.25 -22.05
CA ALA A 911 -5.31 -11.43 -21.78
C ALA A 911 -4.97 -10.26 -20.83
N THR A 912 -5.29 -9.05 -21.28
CA THR A 912 -5.10 -7.80 -20.57
C THR A 912 -5.96 -7.73 -19.31
N ALA A 913 -5.59 -6.85 -18.37
CA ALA A 913 -6.38 -6.63 -17.15
C ALA A 913 -7.81 -6.18 -17.47
N ARG A 914 -7.99 -5.35 -18.52
CA ARG A 914 -9.30 -4.89 -18.99
C ARG A 914 -10.14 -6.04 -19.54
N GLU A 915 -9.57 -6.92 -20.36
CA GLU A 915 -10.30 -8.09 -20.89
C GLU A 915 -10.75 -9.03 -19.75
N LYS A 916 -9.93 -9.23 -18.72
CA LYS A 916 -10.31 -10.02 -17.53
C LYS A 916 -11.42 -9.35 -16.71
N SER A 917 -11.40 -8.02 -16.59
CA SER A 917 -12.46 -7.23 -15.96
C SER A 917 -13.79 -7.41 -16.71
N LEU A 918 -13.77 -7.19 -18.03
CA LEU A 918 -14.95 -7.36 -18.89
C LEU A 918 -15.49 -8.80 -18.86
N ALA A 919 -14.63 -9.82 -18.83
CA ALA A 919 -15.05 -11.20 -18.71
C ALA A 919 -15.88 -11.48 -17.43
N THR A 920 -15.56 -10.81 -16.32
CA THR A 920 -16.34 -10.94 -15.08
C THR A 920 -17.74 -10.35 -15.24
N MET A 921 -17.86 -9.23 -15.95
CA MET A 921 -19.13 -8.55 -16.21
C MET A 921 -19.98 -9.32 -17.24
N MET A 922 -19.34 -9.84 -18.28
CA MET A 922 -19.93 -10.73 -19.28
C MET A 922 -20.57 -11.96 -18.63
N GLU A 923 -19.87 -12.61 -17.70
CA GLU A 923 -20.38 -13.78 -17.00
C GLU A 923 -21.66 -13.47 -16.19
N ALA A 924 -21.68 -12.34 -15.48
CA ALA A 924 -22.88 -11.87 -14.78
C ALA A 924 -24.03 -11.52 -15.76
N ALA A 925 -23.72 -10.92 -16.91
CA ALA A 925 -24.71 -10.58 -17.93
C ALA A 925 -25.31 -11.83 -18.60
N ALA A 926 -24.50 -12.87 -18.83
CA ALA A 926 -24.96 -14.16 -19.32
C ALA A 926 -25.92 -14.82 -18.31
N GLU A 927 -25.57 -14.85 -17.02
CA GLU A 927 -26.45 -15.37 -15.97
C GLU A 927 -27.77 -14.61 -15.93
N ALA A 928 -27.74 -13.27 -15.96
CA ALA A 928 -28.93 -12.44 -15.96
C ALA A 928 -29.86 -12.77 -17.15
N LYS A 929 -29.29 -12.87 -18.37
CA LYS A 929 -30.03 -13.24 -19.58
C LYS A 929 -30.63 -14.65 -19.50
N MET A 930 -29.87 -15.63 -19.01
CA MET A 930 -30.37 -17.01 -18.82
C MET A 930 -31.54 -17.07 -17.83
N ARG A 931 -31.58 -16.16 -16.85
CA ARG A 931 -32.66 -16.01 -15.88
C ARG A 931 -33.82 -15.14 -16.38
N GLY A 932 -33.80 -14.72 -17.64
CA GLY A 932 -34.86 -13.94 -18.28
C GLY A 932 -34.80 -12.43 -18.04
N VAL A 933 -33.70 -11.91 -17.49
CA VAL A 933 -33.50 -10.46 -17.33
C VAL A 933 -33.00 -9.88 -18.65
N ALA A 934 -33.86 -9.08 -19.29
CA ALA A 934 -33.52 -8.42 -20.55
C ALA A 934 -32.78 -7.10 -20.30
N PHE A 935 -31.89 -6.74 -21.23
CA PHE A 935 -31.22 -5.44 -21.25
C PHE A 935 -31.82 -4.60 -22.36
N LEU A 936 -32.25 -3.40 -22.02
CA LEU A 936 -32.78 -2.44 -22.96
C LEU A 936 -31.68 -1.44 -23.33
N PRO A 937 -31.57 -1.04 -24.61
CA PRO A 937 -30.47 -0.21 -25.10
C PRO A 937 -30.43 1.16 -24.41
N VAL A 938 -29.39 1.94 -24.66
CA VAL A 938 -29.36 3.32 -24.14
C VAL A 938 -30.45 4.14 -24.83
N ASP A 939 -31.15 4.99 -24.08
CA ASP A 939 -32.19 5.92 -24.58
C ASP A 939 -31.92 7.30 -23.99
N ILE A 940 -31.68 8.31 -24.84
CA ILE A 940 -31.30 9.65 -24.39
C ILE A 940 -32.37 10.32 -23.51
N VAL A 941 -33.63 9.90 -23.61
CA VAL A 941 -34.78 10.44 -22.86
C VAL A 941 -35.01 9.68 -21.56
N ARG A 942 -34.76 8.38 -21.53
CA ARG A 942 -35.09 7.50 -20.38
C ARG A 942 -33.88 7.08 -19.55
N SER A 943 -32.72 6.85 -20.18
CA SER A 943 -31.53 6.36 -19.47
C SER A 943 -31.06 7.36 -18.43
N CYS A 944 -30.61 6.81 -17.29
CA CYS A 944 -29.91 7.57 -16.26
C CYS A 944 -28.45 7.81 -16.67
N ALA A 945 -27.75 8.69 -15.96
CA ALA A 945 -26.34 8.97 -16.25
C ALA A 945 -25.48 7.70 -16.03
N ALA A 946 -25.48 7.19 -14.79
CA ALA A 946 -24.61 6.08 -14.38
C ALA A 946 -25.34 4.81 -13.91
N GLN A 947 -26.64 4.90 -13.58
CA GLN A 947 -27.39 3.80 -12.95
C GLN A 947 -28.20 2.98 -13.96
N PHE A 948 -28.21 1.66 -13.78
CA PHE A 948 -29.11 0.77 -14.51
C PHE A 948 -30.53 0.94 -13.96
N ALA A 949 -31.44 1.44 -14.77
CA ALA A 949 -32.83 1.67 -14.37
C ALA A 949 -33.69 0.43 -14.67
N ILE A 950 -34.65 0.14 -13.79
CA ILE A 950 -35.59 -0.95 -13.98
C ILE A 950 -36.81 -0.44 -14.75
N GLU A 951 -37.08 -1.05 -15.91
CA GLU A 951 -38.20 -0.72 -16.78
C GLU A 951 -38.93 -2.01 -17.16
N GLU A 952 -40.16 -2.19 -16.66
CA GLU A 952 -41.02 -3.34 -16.94
C GLU A 952 -40.33 -4.71 -16.74
N GLY A 953 -39.50 -4.83 -15.70
CA GLY A 953 -38.75 -6.07 -15.38
C GLY A 953 -37.46 -6.27 -16.20
N SER A 954 -37.07 -5.28 -17.00
CA SER A 954 -35.82 -5.24 -17.76
C SER A 954 -34.88 -4.15 -17.25
N LEU A 955 -33.61 -4.22 -17.63
CA LEU A 955 -32.58 -3.26 -17.24
C LEU A 955 -32.27 -2.30 -18.38
N ARG A 956 -32.62 -1.03 -18.20
CA ARG A 956 -32.23 0.07 -19.10
C ARG A 956 -30.77 0.44 -18.86
N LEU A 957 -29.97 0.36 -19.91
CA LEU A 957 -28.55 0.75 -19.86
C LEU A 957 -28.37 2.24 -19.51
N PRO A 958 -27.39 2.59 -18.66
CA PRO A 958 -27.04 3.98 -18.39
C PRO A 958 -26.25 4.60 -19.53
N LEU A 959 -26.22 5.93 -19.59
CA LEU A 959 -25.48 6.68 -20.60
C LEU A 959 -23.96 6.40 -20.56
N VAL A 960 -23.37 6.20 -19.37
CA VAL A 960 -21.93 5.90 -19.23
C VAL A 960 -21.51 4.54 -19.81
N SER A 961 -22.47 3.63 -20.04
CA SER A 961 -22.16 2.33 -20.68
C SER A 961 -21.85 2.46 -22.18
N VAL A 962 -22.13 3.62 -22.78
CA VAL A 962 -21.76 3.91 -24.17
C VAL A 962 -20.26 4.15 -24.24
N PRO A 963 -19.51 3.42 -25.10
CA PRO A 963 -18.09 3.65 -25.29
C PRO A 963 -17.80 5.13 -25.56
N SER A 964 -16.74 5.67 -24.97
CA SER A 964 -16.34 7.10 -25.03
C SER A 964 -17.18 8.09 -24.21
N LEU A 965 -18.31 7.69 -23.62
CA LEU A 965 -19.14 8.57 -22.81
C LEU A 965 -18.77 8.48 -21.32
N GLY A 966 -17.95 9.40 -20.83
CA GLY A 966 -17.60 9.46 -19.40
C GLY A 966 -18.69 10.09 -18.51
N ASP A 967 -18.55 9.96 -17.20
CA ASP A 967 -19.52 10.43 -16.19
C ASP A 967 -19.96 11.89 -16.38
N ALA A 968 -19.01 12.80 -16.64
CA ALA A 968 -19.32 14.22 -16.84
C ALA A 968 -20.16 14.48 -18.09
N ALA A 969 -19.93 13.72 -19.16
CA ALA A 969 -20.70 13.82 -20.39
C ALA A 969 -22.13 13.29 -20.16
N ALA A 970 -22.24 12.11 -19.56
CA ALA A 970 -23.52 11.50 -19.19
C ALA A 970 -24.35 12.38 -18.23
N ALA A 971 -23.73 12.94 -17.20
CA ALA A 971 -24.37 13.88 -16.28
C ALA A 971 -24.88 15.14 -16.99
N SER A 972 -24.09 15.71 -17.92
CA SER A 972 -24.52 16.89 -18.68
C SER A 972 -25.77 16.65 -19.53
N VAL A 973 -25.95 15.43 -20.06
CA VAL A 973 -27.14 15.04 -20.81
C VAL A 973 -28.37 15.01 -19.91
N VAL A 974 -28.27 14.37 -18.74
CA VAL A 974 -29.40 14.28 -17.80
C VAL A 974 -29.78 15.67 -17.29
N GLN A 975 -28.79 16.48 -16.88
CA GLN A 975 -29.01 17.84 -16.43
C GLN A 975 -29.72 18.69 -17.49
N ALA A 976 -29.22 18.69 -18.73
CA ALA A 976 -29.86 19.44 -19.81
C ALA A 976 -31.27 18.91 -20.10
N ARG A 977 -31.49 17.60 -20.08
CA ARG A 977 -32.82 17.00 -20.30
C ARG A 977 -33.85 17.44 -19.26
N GLU A 978 -33.44 17.57 -18.00
CA GLU A 978 -34.29 18.03 -16.88
C GLU A 978 -34.73 19.49 -17.03
N GLU A 979 -33.86 20.34 -17.58
CA GLU A 979 -34.23 21.73 -17.90
C GLU A 979 -35.27 21.79 -19.02
N ARG A 980 -35.04 21.03 -20.10
CA ARG A 980 -35.96 20.95 -21.26
C ARG A 980 -35.65 19.71 -22.09
N ARG A 981 -36.69 19.03 -22.57
CA ARG A 981 -36.56 17.92 -23.55
C ARG A 981 -35.77 18.37 -24.79
N PHE A 982 -34.94 17.47 -25.31
CA PHE A 982 -34.21 17.72 -26.55
C PHE A 982 -35.16 17.70 -27.75
N SER A 983 -35.08 18.73 -28.59
CA SER A 983 -35.91 18.85 -29.80
C SER A 983 -35.22 18.28 -31.04
N SER A 984 -33.88 18.26 -31.06
CA SER A 984 -33.06 17.70 -32.13
C SER A 984 -31.67 17.27 -31.64
N ILE A 985 -30.93 16.55 -32.50
CA ILE A 985 -29.53 16.15 -32.24
C ILE A 985 -28.65 17.40 -32.09
N LEU A 986 -28.94 18.47 -32.84
CA LEU A 986 -28.27 19.76 -32.69
C LEU A 986 -28.53 20.38 -31.31
N ASP A 987 -29.78 20.43 -30.86
CA ASP A 987 -30.16 20.94 -29.52
C ASP A 987 -29.46 20.14 -28.40
N LEU A 988 -29.40 18.80 -28.53
CA LEU A 988 -28.64 17.94 -27.64
C LEU A 988 -27.16 18.35 -27.59
N ARG A 989 -26.50 18.50 -28.75
CA ARG A 989 -25.07 18.82 -28.80
C ARG A 989 -24.76 20.22 -28.28
N GLU A 990 -25.62 21.20 -28.52
CA GLU A 990 -25.40 22.59 -28.09
C GLU A 990 -25.58 22.78 -26.58
N ARG A 991 -26.46 22.00 -25.96
CA ARG A 991 -26.79 22.12 -24.53
C ARG A 991 -25.99 21.21 -23.63
N THR A 992 -25.20 20.31 -24.20
CA THR A 992 -24.42 19.31 -23.45
C THR A 992 -22.93 19.43 -23.75
N ARG A 993 -22.10 18.70 -23.00
CA ARG A 993 -20.65 18.61 -23.26
C ARG A 993 -20.30 17.54 -24.29
N LEU A 994 -21.25 17.15 -25.14
CA LEU A 994 -21.05 16.08 -26.11
C LEU A 994 -20.21 16.56 -27.31
N THR A 995 -19.14 15.82 -27.60
CA THR A 995 -18.34 16.02 -28.81
C THR A 995 -19.04 15.39 -30.01
N ARG A 996 -18.57 15.70 -31.22
CA ARG A 996 -19.06 15.03 -32.43
C ARG A 996 -18.87 13.51 -32.35
N SER A 997 -17.73 13.04 -31.81
CA SER A 997 -17.47 11.62 -31.60
C SER A 997 -18.51 10.98 -30.70
N HIS A 998 -18.91 11.66 -29.61
CA HIS A 998 -19.95 11.13 -28.71
C HIS A 998 -21.30 10.99 -29.42
N ILE A 999 -21.67 11.97 -30.25
CA ILE A 999 -22.93 11.92 -31.01
C ILE A 999 -22.91 10.77 -32.02
N ASP A 1000 -21.79 10.56 -32.71
CA ASP A 1000 -21.65 9.47 -33.67
C ASP A 1000 -21.79 8.11 -32.95
N THR A 1001 -21.15 7.92 -31.79
CA THR A 1001 -21.30 6.68 -31.01
C THR A 1001 -22.72 6.50 -30.44
N LEU A 1002 -23.38 7.56 -29.99
CA LEU A 1002 -24.78 7.51 -29.55
C LEU A 1002 -25.73 7.14 -30.71
N ARG A 1003 -25.41 7.59 -31.93
CA ARG A 1003 -26.16 7.19 -33.13
C ARG A 1003 -25.93 5.72 -33.46
N ASP A 1004 -24.68 5.25 -33.41
CA ASP A 1004 -24.33 3.86 -33.72
C ASP A 1004 -24.94 2.85 -32.73
N THR A 1005 -25.20 3.29 -31.49
CA THR A 1005 -25.85 2.49 -30.45
C THR A 1005 -27.38 2.57 -30.46
N GLY A 1006 -27.97 3.33 -31.39
CA GLY A 1006 -29.43 3.54 -31.50
C GLY A 1006 -30.01 4.45 -30.42
N ALA A 1007 -29.19 5.11 -29.60
CA ALA A 1007 -29.64 5.94 -28.49
C ALA A 1007 -30.34 7.25 -28.92
N LEU A 1008 -30.20 7.62 -30.19
CA LEU A 1008 -30.81 8.81 -30.81
C LEU A 1008 -31.97 8.46 -31.76
N ASP A 1009 -32.43 7.21 -31.79
CA ASP A 1009 -33.47 6.76 -32.70
C ASP A 1009 -34.77 7.58 -32.53
N GLY A 1010 -35.28 8.12 -33.64
CA GLY A 1010 -36.47 8.97 -33.66
C GLY A 1010 -36.23 10.45 -33.37
N MET A 1011 -34.99 10.89 -33.12
CA MET A 1011 -34.64 12.31 -32.96
C MET A 1011 -34.27 12.97 -34.30
N PRO A 1012 -34.82 14.15 -34.66
CA PRO A 1012 -34.45 14.83 -35.89
C PRO A 1012 -33.05 15.47 -35.78
N GLU A 1013 -32.34 15.62 -36.91
CA GLU A 1013 -31.00 16.23 -36.94
C GLU A 1013 -30.99 17.69 -36.47
N THR A 1014 -31.99 18.46 -36.87
CA THR A 1014 -32.14 19.89 -36.54
C THR A 1014 -33.59 20.23 -36.28
N ASP A 1015 -33.83 21.30 -35.52
CA ASP A 1015 -35.16 21.86 -35.36
C ASP A 1015 -35.64 22.50 -36.68
N GLN A 1016 -36.87 22.20 -37.10
CA GLN A 1016 -37.47 22.80 -38.30
C GLN A 1016 -38.00 24.23 -38.05
N LEU A 1017 -38.11 24.65 -36.78
CA LEU A 1017 -38.54 25.99 -36.33
C LEU A 1017 -37.88 26.29 -34.98
N SER A 1018 -37.03 27.31 -34.89
CA SER A 1018 -36.60 27.88 -33.61
C SER A 1018 -37.55 29.00 -33.20
N LEU A 1019 -38.13 28.90 -32.00
CA LEU A 1019 -38.88 29.97 -31.37
C LEU A 1019 -38.07 30.44 -30.17
N PHE A 1020 -37.81 31.76 -30.13
CA PHE A 1020 -36.98 32.44 -29.15
C PHE A 1020 -37.44 32.24 -27.70
#